data_AF-A0A0B7JR66-F1
#
_entry.id   AF-A0A0B7JR66-F1
#
_cell.length_a   1.000
_cell.length_b   1.000
_cell.length_c   1.000
_cell.angle_alpha   90.00
_cell.angle_beta   90.00
_cell.angle_gamma   90.00
#
_symmetry.space_group_name_H-M   'P 1'
#
loop_
_entity.id
_entity.type
_entity.pdbx_description
1 polymer ?
#
loop_
_entity_poly.entity_id
_entity_poly.type
_entity_poly.pdbx_seq_one_letter_code
_entity_poly.pdbx_strand_id
1 'polypeptide(L)'
;MRSGWRLGLVAGLLASGVVADRIIETSGFKMCSDESYMKVQKAYISYNHDKGTISFDVSGSSSGSRYVSAELEVVAYGRNIYNNEFDPCSEANFIEQLCPLPEQEFIAHGSQPVPEEGKSQVPDIAFQIPDISATGTLKLKDNTTEEVVACIQLEVTNGKTTKLPAVSYVAAGVIGASVLASGASAITSAVYGPGSGPITPGLTEMVGWFQGMAMNGMLSVDYPPVYQSFSQNFGFSAGLVAWEPVQRAIDDFRAKTGGNLTEDSVPYLKNTTGGGLFQTKRAFEEFELLAIRDLELRSEDTVSQTVSGIKAFAEKLRVPGSDIFMTILLIVAIIIAGIVFFMVLFKGMLELWAKFGSFPQSLTGFRKHYWGSIGRVITMLILMLYGIWVLYCVFQFTRGDSWAATTLAAVTLAIFTSVLAFFSWRIWRAVRIMKERDGHTGALYDDKETWTKYSIFYDSYKRDYWWVFVPFIVYMAVKGIVIAAGDGAGKTQTIAILIVEAIMLGLLLWSRPFEEKSHNILNIVIQVVRVLSVVCVLVFVREFGISQDTKTVTGVALIAVQSTLTGVLALLLVAHVFMAMCETNKHRKRRKEAEKMQHDMDDLTPLTPLDGRISIIAGHKHSDRKSVISIATSHRQMLDHSSGRPDTPDHYYATDAHRWSMASQKNGSRTLTSPNNGGHAYQYSMDGARGYRGW
;
A
#
# COMPACT_ATOMS: atom_id res chain seq x y z
N MET A 1 -15.54 -13.62 -25.38
CA MET A 1 -14.83 -13.74 -24.08
C MET A 1 -15.49 -12.85 -23.01
N ARG A 2 -16.80 -12.99 -22.71
CA ARG A 2 -17.50 -12.13 -21.72
C ARG A 2 -18.12 -12.88 -20.51
N SER A 3 -18.20 -14.21 -20.52
CA SER A 3 -18.83 -15.00 -19.45
C SER A 3 -17.87 -15.44 -18.33
N GLY A 4 -16.61 -15.76 -18.64
CA GLY A 4 -15.67 -16.35 -17.67
C GLY A 4 -15.33 -15.47 -16.44
N TRP A 5 -15.35 -14.14 -16.60
CA TRP A 5 -15.03 -13.21 -15.50
C TRP A 5 -16.08 -13.17 -14.40
N ARG A 6 -17.34 -13.55 -14.69
CA ARG A 6 -18.41 -13.58 -13.68
C ARG A 6 -18.33 -14.80 -12.75
N LEU A 7 -17.75 -15.92 -13.19
CA LEU A 7 -17.53 -17.07 -12.30
C LEU A 7 -16.34 -16.87 -11.36
N GLY A 8 -15.27 -16.20 -11.80
CA GLY A 8 -14.08 -15.95 -10.96
C GLY A 8 -14.37 -15.13 -9.70
N LEU A 9 -15.26 -14.14 -9.78
CA LEU A 9 -15.66 -13.30 -8.64
C LEU A 9 -16.55 -14.03 -7.61
N VAL A 10 -17.24 -15.10 -7.99
CA VAL A 10 -18.09 -15.88 -7.07
C VAL A 10 -17.29 -16.99 -6.38
N ALA A 11 -16.32 -17.60 -7.08
CA ALA A 11 -15.48 -18.65 -6.51
C ALA A 11 -14.60 -18.18 -5.34
N GLY A 12 -14.18 -16.90 -5.32
CA GLY A 12 -13.35 -16.34 -4.26
C GLY A 12 -14.05 -16.13 -2.90
N LEU A 13 -15.38 -16.19 -2.85
CA LEU A 13 -16.18 -15.94 -1.64
C LEU A 13 -16.58 -17.21 -0.87
N LEU A 14 -16.25 -18.41 -1.38
CA LEU A 14 -16.70 -19.70 -0.82
C LEU A 14 -15.57 -20.57 -0.27
N ALA A 15 -14.35 -20.03 -0.15
CA ALA A 15 -13.22 -20.76 0.41
C ALA A 15 -13.18 -20.69 1.95
N SER A 16 -13.19 -21.85 2.59
CA SER A 16 -12.86 -22.07 4.01
C SER A 16 -13.77 -21.45 5.08
N GLY A 17 -15.05 -21.84 5.07
CA GLY A 17 -15.77 -22.05 6.33
C GLY A 17 -15.22 -23.26 7.08
N VAL A 18 -14.02 -23.15 7.67
CA VAL A 18 -13.50 -24.18 8.58
C VAL A 18 -14.36 -24.14 9.84
N VAL A 19 -15.03 -25.25 10.13
CA VAL A 19 -15.70 -25.48 11.41
C VAL A 19 -14.61 -25.71 12.46
N ALA A 20 -14.06 -24.61 12.96
CA ALA A 20 -13.31 -24.60 14.21
C ALA A 20 -14.30 -24.55 15.37
N ASP A 21 -14.06 -25.32 16.43
CA ASP A 21 -14.84 -25.30 17.66
C ASP A 21 -15.08 -23.86 18.15
N ARG A 22 -16.27 -23.58 18.67
CA ARG A 22 -16.63 -22.27 19.23
C ARG A 22 -15.99 -22.09 20.60
N ILE A 23 -14.69 -21.81 20.58
CA ILE A 23 -13.85 -21.58 21.75
C ILE A 23 -13.50 -20.09 21.87
N ILE A 24 -13.65 -19.56 23.08
CA ILE A 24 -13.13 -18.27 23.50
C ILE A 24 -12.13 -18.53 24.63
N GLU A 25 -10.94 -17.96 24.56
CA GLU A 25 -9.87 -18.15 25.53
C GLU A 25 -9.21 -16.82 25.91
N THR A 26 -8.51 -16.77 27.04
CA THR A 26 -7.77 -15.58 27.48
C THR A 26 -6.37 -15.55 26.87
N SER A 27 -5.99 -14.46 26.22
CA SER A 27 -4.65 -14.28 25.63
C SER A 27 -3.61 -13.67 26.58
N GLY A 28 -4.04 -13.10 27.70
CA GLY A 28 -3.19 -12.47 28.71
C GLY A 28 -4.03 -11.85 29.83
N PHE A 29 -3.36 -11.33 30.86
CA PHE A 29 -3.99 -10.68 32.00
C PHE A 29 -3.22 -9.44 32.45
N LYS A 30 -3.92 -8.55 33.15
CA LYS A 30 -3.38 -7.36 33.82
C LYS A 30 -4.01 -7.26 35.21
N MET A 31 -3.24 -6.84 36.20
CA MET A 31 -3.81 -6.48 37.50
C MET A 31 -4.47 -5.10 37.38
N CYS A 32 -5.65 -4.90 37.97
CA CYS A 32 -6.31 -3.58 37.95
C CYS A 32 -5.72 -2.60 38.98
N SER A 33 -4.92 -3.13 39.91
CA SER A 33 -4.41 -2.44 41.11
C SER A 33 -3.01 -2.97 41.46
N ASP A 34 -2.04 -2.09 41.62
CA ASP A 34 -0.64 -2.46 41.87
C ASP A 34 -0.40 -3.03 43.28
N GLU A 35 -1.15 -2.58 44.28
CA GLU A 35 -1.15 -3.14 45.64
C GLU A 35 -2.29 -4.15 45.82
N SER A 36 -2.11 -5.36 45.29
CA SER A 36 -3.04 -6.48 45.49
C SER A 36 -2.49 -7.49 46.50
N TYR A 37 -3.36 -7.97 47.39
CA TYR A 37 -3.07 -9.00 48.40
C TYR A 37 -2.64 -10.35 47.80
N MET A 38 -2.99 -10.54 46.51
CA MET A 38 -2.72 -11.72 45.70
C MET A 38 -1.98 -11.31 44.42
N LYS A 39 -0.82 -11.94 44.16
CA LYS A 39 -0.07 -11.79 42.92
C LYS A 39 -0.39 -12.94 41.98
N VAL A 40 -0.88 -12.64 40.78
CA VAL A 40 -1.17 -13.64 39.75
C VAL A 40 0.08 -13.89 38.90
N GLN A 41 0.49 -15.14 38.79
CA GLN A 41 1.58 -15.58 37.90
C GLN A 41 1.02 -16.07 36.55
N LYS A 42 -0.15 -16.72 36.57
CA LYS A 42 -0.83 -17.24 35.39
C LYS A 42 -2.34 -17.11 35.58
N ALA A 43 -3.03 -16.63 34.57
CA ALA A 43 -4.48 -16.72 34.48
C ALA A 43 -4.87 -17.10 33.05
N TYR A 44 -5.31 -18.34 32.87
CA TYR A 44 -5.85 -18.86 31.62
C TYR A 44 -7.27 -19.38 31.86
N ILE A 45 -8.23 -18.87 31.09
CA ILE A 45 -9.62 -19.33 31.09
C ILE A 45 -10.04 -19.60 29.64
N SER A 46 -10.70 -20.73 29.40
CA SER A 46 -11.20 -21.15 28.09
C SER A 46 -12.65 -21.59 28.20
N TYR A 47 -13.53 -20.97 27.42
CA TYR A 47 -14.94 -21.34 27.29
C TYR A 47 -15.17 -22.06 25.97
N ASN A 48 -15.63 -23.31 26.03
CA ASN A 48 -16.09 -24.06 24.88
C ASN A 48 -17.63 -24.04 24.84
N HIS A 49 -18.19 -23.30 23.89
CA HIS A 49 -19.64 -23.12 23.77
C HIS A 49 -20.36 -24.38 23.29
N ASP A 50 -19.72 -25.20 22.46
CA ASP A 50 -20.32 -26.44 21.93
C ASP A 50 -20.48 -27.51 23.02
N LYS A 51 -19.56 -27.53 24.01
CA LYS A 51 -19.63 -28.41 25.19
C LYS A 51 -20.34 -27.76 26.38
N GLY A 52 -20.49 -26.44 26.40
CA GLY A 52 -21.04 -25.69 27.53
C GLY A 52 -20.13 -25.71 28.77
N THR A 53 -18.81 -25.80 28.59
CA THR A 53 -17.83 -25.94 29.68
C THR A 53 -16.84 -24.78 29.70
N ILE A 54 -16.59 -24.21 30.88
CA ILE A 54 -15.40 -23.38 31.14
C ILE A 54 -14.31 -24.29 31.70
N SER A 55 -13.09 -24.12 31.23
CA SER A 55 -11.87 -24.66 31.82
C SER A 55 -11.02 -23.50 32.31
N PHE A 56 -10.46 -23.60 33.52
CA PHE A 56 -9.59 -22.58 34.11
C PHE A 56 -8.28 -23.19 34.61
N ASP A 57 -7.24 -22.39 34.52
CA ASP A 57 -5.86 -22.70 34.87
C ASP A 57 -5.23 -21.39 35.40
N VAL A 58 -5.26 -21.24 36.72
CA VAL A 58 -4.83 -20.03 37.43
C VAL A 58 -3.75 -20.41 38.44
N SER A 59 -2.66 -19.65 38.49
CA SER A 59 -1.65 -19.76 39.54
C SER A 59 -1.20 -18.39 40.04
N GLY A 60 -0.84 -18.33 41.31
CA GLY A 60 -0.45 -17.11 41.99
C GLY A 60 0.04 -17.37 43.40
N SER A 61 0.32 -16.30 44.13
CA SER A 61 0.60 -16.32 45.57
C SER A 61 -0.28 -15.31 46.29
N SER A 62 -0.64 -15.59 47.54
CA SER A 62 -1.32 -14.62 48.42
C SER A 62 -0.49 -14.32 49.66
N SER A 63 -0.77 -13.20 50.30
CA SER A 63 -0.09 -12.74 51.52
C SER A 63 -0.81 -13.12 52.82
N GLY A 64 -1.75 -14.07 52.78
CA GLY A 64 -2.43 -14.61 53.96
C GLY A 64 -3.71 -15.35 53.61
N SER A 65 -4.28 -16.06 54.59
CA SER A 65 -5.49 -16.85 54.35
C SER A 65 -6.79 -16.11 54.65
N ARG A 66 -7.71 -16.06 53.67
CA ARG A 66 -9.03 -15.43 53.76
C ARG A 66 -10.08 -16.22 52.96
N TYR A 67 -11.35 -16.00 53.30
CA TYR A 67 -12.50 -16.39 52.48
C TYR A 67 -12.87 -15.22 51.55
N VAL A 68 -13.00 -15.49 50.26
CA VAL A 68 -13.24 -14.46 49.23
C VAL A 68 -14.47 -14.80 48.40
N SER A 69 -15.30 -13.81 48.07
CA SER A 69 -16.27 -13.91 46.97
C SER A 69 -15.62 -13.49 45.65
N ALA A 70 -16.14 -14.00 44.54
CA ALA A 70 -15.64 -13.72 43.20
C ALA A 70 -16.73 -13.11 42.32
N GLU A 71 -16.52 -11.88 41.84
CA GLU A 71 -17.37 -11.20 40.87
C GLU A 71 -16.70 -11.30 39.48
N LEU A 72 -17.36 -11.98 38.54
CA LEU A 72 -16.92 -12.08 37.14
C LEU A 72 -17.79 -11.20 36.24
N GLU A 73 -17.19 -10.11 35.78
CA GLU A 73 -17.77 -9.14 34.84
C GLU A 73 -17.15 -9.34 33.44
N VAL A 74 -17.92 -9.85 32.48
CA VAL A 74 -17.50 -9.99 31.09
C VAL A 74 -18.07 -8.84 30.26
N VAL A 75 -17.19 -7.92 29.88
CA VAL A 75 -17.51 -6.82 28.95
C VAL A 75 -17.06 -7.21 27.56
N ALA A 76 -17.98 -7.25 26.59
CA ALA A 76 -17.62 -7.35 25.18
C ALA A 76 -18.35 -6.31 24.36
N TYR A 77 -17.63 -5.75 23.37
CA TYR A 77 -18.09 -4.65 22.52
C TYR A 77 -18.64 -3.44 23.31
N GLY A 78 -18.08 -3.20 24.50
CA GLY A 78 -18.44 -2.08 25.37
C GLY A 78 -19.75 -2.26 26.14
N ARG A 79 -20.33 -3.47 26.11
CA ARG A 79 -21.48 -3.85 26.95
C ARG A 79 -21.06 -4.92 27.94
N ASN A 80 -21.56 -4.84 29.17
CA ASN A 80 -21.51 -5.96 30.10
C ASN A 80 -22.49 -7.03 29.56
N ILE A 81 -21.96 -8.20 29.19
CA ILE A 81 -22.72 -9.33 28.65
C ILE A 81 -23.06 -10.34 29.74
N TYR A 82 -22.17 -10.49 30.73
CA TYR A 82 -22.33 -11.41 31.85
C TYR A 82 -21.76 -10.74 33.09
N ASN A 83 -22.57 -10.63 34.14
CA ASN A 83 -22.11 -10.22 35.47
C ASN A 83 -22.71 -11.20 36.47
N ASN A 84 -21.86 -11.89 37.22
CA ASN A 84 -22.30 -12.80 38.26
C ASN A 84 -21.29 -12.83 39.41
N GLU A 85 -21.81 -12.88 40.64
CA GLU A 85 -21.02 -13.04 41.85
C GLU A 85 -21.24 -14.45 42.40
N PHE A 86 -20.14 -15.15 42.63
CA PHE A 86 -20.13 -16.53 43.11
C PHE A 86 -19.12 -16.70 44.25
N ASP A 87 -19.48 -17.51 45.22
CA ASP A 87 -18.56 -17.94 46.27
C ASP A 87 -17.82 -19.21 45.78
N PRO A 88 -16.49 -19.16 45.54
CA PRO A 88 -15.70 -20.33 45.15
C PRO A 88 -15.66 -21.43 46.22
N CYS A 89 -16.14 -21.15 47.44
CA CYS A 89 -16.24 -22.09 48.55
C CYS A 89 -17.64 -22.68 48.73
N SER A 90 -18.62 -22.25 47.92
CA SER A 90 -19.97 -22.84 47.89
C SER A 90 -19.99 -24.19 47.18
N GLU A 91 -20.84 -25.12 47.62
CA GLU A 91 -20.98 -26.47 47.04
C GLU A 91 -21.23 -26.48 45.51
N ALA A 92 -21.84 -25.42 44.98
CA ALA A 92 -22.16 -25.29 43.56
C ALA A 92 -20.95 -24.90 42.68
N ASN A 93 -19.96 -24.19 43.24
CA ASN A 93 -18.81 -23.65 42.50
C ASN A 93 -17.47 -24.03 43.14
N PHE A 94 -17.44 -25.09 43.96
CA PHE A 94 -16.33 -25.42 44.85
C PHE A 94 -15.00 -25.62 44.11
N ILE A 95 -13.98 -24.87 44.52
CA ILE A 95 -12.59 -25.01 44.04
C ILE A 95 -11.68 -25.27 45.26
N GLU A 96 -11.29 -26.52 45.46
CA GLU A 96 -10.47 -26.98 46.59
C GLU A 96 -9.21 -26.13 46.82
N GLN A 97 -8.59 -25.64 45.74
CA GLN A 97 -7.31 -24.90 45.80
C GLN A 97 -7.48 -23.40 46.09
N LEU A 98 -8.71 -22.90 46.24
CA LEU A 98 -9.03 -21.49 46.53
C LEU A 98 -9.77 -21.31 47.87
N CYS A 99 -10.05 -22.39 48.61
CA CYS A 99 -10.99 -22.38 49.74
C CYS A 99 -10.48 -23.10 51.01
N PRO A 100 -9.98 -22.35 52.02
CA PRO A 100 -9.72 -20.90 51.98
C PRO A 100 -8.57 -20.55 51.03
N LEU A 101 -8.44 -19.28 50.64
CA LEU A 101 -7.29 -18.84 49.84
C LEU A 101 -6.00 -19.13 50.65
N PRO A 102 -4.99 -19.83 50.12
CA PRO A 102 -3.82 -20.21 50.90
C PRO A 102 -2.77 -19.08 50.94
N GLU A 103 -2.07 -18.94 52.07
CA GLU A 103 -0.98 -17.99 52.34
C GLU A 103 0.34 -18.31 51.58
N GLN A 104 0.28 -19.15 50.54
CA GLN A 104 1.43 -19.63 49.79
C GLN A 104 1.15 -19.56 48.28
N GLU A 105 2.07 -20.07 47.46
CA GLU A 105 1.78 -20.30 46.05
C GLU A 105 0.68 -21.35 45.88
N PHE A 106 -0.28 -21.06 45.02
CA PHE A 106 -1.38 -21.94 44.69
C PHE A 106 -1.50 -22.13 43.18
N ILE A 107 -2.04 -23.30 42.82
CA ILE A 107 -2.26 -23.72 41.45
C ILE A 107 -3.68 -24.30 41.41
N ALA A 108 -4.61 -23.55 40.83
CA ALA A 108 -6.02 -23.92 40.70
C ALA A 108 -6.31 -24.30 39.24
N HIS A 109 -6.72 -25.54 39.01
CA HIS A 109 -7.04 -26.09 37.70
C HIS A 109 -8.38 -26.83 37.77
N GLY A 110 -9.27 -26.59 36.81
CA GLY A 110 -10.56 -27.28 36.80
C GLY A 110 -11.39 -27.00 35.56
N SER A 111 -12.55 -27.65 35.50
CA SER A 111 -13.58 -27.34 34.51
C SER A 111 -14.96 -27.40 35.16
N GLN A 112 -15.81 -26.42 34.84
CA GLN A 112 -17.17 -26.29 35.36
C GLN A 112 -18.16 -26.13 34.19
N PRO A 113 -19.35 -26.74 34.27
CA PRO A 113 -20.42 -26.53 33.31
C PRO A 113 -21.00 -25.12 33.46
N VAL A 114 -21.25 -24.43 32.36
CA VAL A 114 -21.87 -23.10 32.35
C VAL A 114 -23.39 -23.25 32.39
N PRO A 115 -24.12 -22.53 33.27
CA PRO A 115 -25.58 -22.47 33.24
C PRO A 115 -26.09 -22.05 31.85
N GLU A 116 -27.19 -22.65 31.39
CA GLU A 116 -27.78 -22.33 30.07
C GLU A 116 -28.13 -20.84 29.92
N GLU A 117 -28.42 -20.14 31.01
CA GLU A 117 -28.59 -18.68 31.07
C GLU A 117 -27.34 -17.94 30.56
N GLY A 118 -26.16 -18.24 31.10
CA GLY A 118 -24.89 -17.64 30.65
C GLY A 118 -24.52 -18.03 29.23
N LYS A 119 -24.84 -19.26 28.81
CA LYS A 119 -24.64 -19.73 27.42
C LYS A 119 -25.52 -18.98 26.41
N SER A 120 -26.73 -18.58 26.80
CA SER A 120 -27.66 -17.82 25.95
C SER A 120 -27.27 -16.35 25.77
N GLN A 121 -26.50 -15.78 26.70
CA GLN A 121 -26.08 -14.38 26.69
C GLN A 121 -24.89 -14.13 25.75
N VAL A 122 -24.05 -15.13 25.46
CA VAL A 122 -22.91 -15.00 24.54
C VAL A 122 -23.40 -15.10 23.08
N PRO A 123 -23.36 -14.00 22.28
CA PRO A 123 -23.86 -14.04 20.91
C PRO A 123 -22.91 -14.83 19.99
N ASP A 124 -23.46 -15.61 19.06
CA ASP A 124 -22.70 -16.39 18.06
C ASP A 124 -21.65 -15.56 17.29
N ILE A 125 -21.93 -14.26 17.12
CA ILE A 125 -21.06 -13.27 16.48
C ILE A 125 -19.67 -13.21 17.15
N ALA A 126 -19.58 -13.44 18.47
CA ALA A 126 -18.32 -13.47 19.21
C ALA A 126 -17.37 -14.60 18.75
N PHE A 127 -17.89 -15.69 18.20
CA PHE A 127 -17.07 -16.77 17.63
C PHE A 127 -16.74 -16.57 16.15
N GLN A 128 -17.37 -15.59 15.48
CA GLN A 128 -17.21 -15.36 14.05
C GLN A 128 -16.30 -14.17 13.72
N ILE A 129 -16.42 -13.06 14.47
CA ILE A 129 -15.61 -11.85 14.22
C ILE A 129 -14.16 -12.09 14.72
N PRO A 130 -13.13 -11.94 13.86
CA PRO A 130 -11.73 -12.00 14.30
C PRO A 130 -11.34 -10.77 15.13
N ASP A 131 -10.34 -10.92 16.00
CA ASP A 131 -9.87 -9.90 16.95
C ASP A 131 -11.04 -9.31 17.78
N ILE A 132 -11.74 -10.17 18.53
CA ILE A 132 -12.86 -9.74 19.37
C ILE A 132 -12.45 -8.68 20.39
N SER A 133 -13.36 -7.76 20.67
CA SER A 133 -13.15 -6.70 21.65
C SER A 133 -13.84 -7.11 22.96
N ALA A 134 -13.22 -8.03 23.70
CA ALA A 134 -13.75 -8.58 24.94
C ALA A 134 -12.71 -8.56 26.06
N THR A 135 -13.16 -8.25 27.28
CA THR A 135 -12.37 -8.26 28.51
C THR A 135 -13.20 -8.86 29.63
N GLY A 136 -12.65 -9.85 30.34
CA GLY A 136 -13.25 -10.41 31.55
C GLY A 136 -12.55 -9.83 32.78
N THR A 137 -13.27 -9.13 33.64
CA THR A 137 -12.74 -8.61 34.90
C THR A 137 -13.18 -9.53 36.03
N LEU A 138 -12.23 -10.16 36.71
CA LEU A 138 -12.45 -10.96 37.91
C LEU A 138 -12.02 -10.14 39.12
N LYS A 139 -12.98 -9.79 39.98
CA LYS A 139 -12.75 -9.08 41.25
C LYS A 139 -12.95 -10.08 42.38
N LEU A 140 -11.95 -10.23 43.24
CA LEU A 140 -12.08 -10.99 44.48
C LEU A 140 -12.34 -10.01 45.63
N LYS A 141 -13.43 -10.20 46.37
CA LYS A 141 -13.77 -9.41 47.55
C LYS A 141 -13.61 -10.23 48.81
N ASP A 142 -13.27 -9.60 49.92
CA ASP A 142 -13.32 -10.25 51.24
C ASP A 142 -14.78 -10.45 51.66
N ASN A 143 -15.15 -11.66 52.08
CA ASN A 143 -16.51 -11.98 52.54
C ASN A 143 -16.90 -11.25 53.86
N THR A 144 -15.94 -10.65 54.56
CA THR A 144 -16.15 -9.95 55.84
C THR A 144 -16.13 -8.42 55.74
N THR A 145 -15.36 -7.84 54.80
CA THR A 145 -15.24 -6.38 54.63
C THR A 145 -15.82 -5.86 53.31
N GLU A 146 -16.23 -6.73 52.38
CA GLU A 146 -16.60 -6.42 50.99
C GLU A 146 -15.51 -5.70 50.17
N GLU A 147 -14.29 -5.56 50.73
CA GLU A 147 -13.17 -4.86 50.11
C GLU A 147 -12.56 -5.70 48.98
N VAL A 148 -12.18 -5.06 47.87
CA VAL A 148 -11.59 -5.75 46.71
C VAL A 148 -10.13 -6.13 47.02
N VAL A 149 -9.93 -7.40 47.39
CA VAL A 149 -8.65 -8.02 47.75
C VAL A 149 -7.74 -8.23 46.54
N ALA A 150 -8.33 -8.48 45.37
CA ALA A 150 -7.62 -8.54 44.09
C ALA A 150 -8.55 -8.20 42.90
N CYS A 151 -8.00 -7.60 41.86
CA CYS A 151 -8.70 -7.39 40.60
C CYS A 151 -7.80 -7.78 39.42
N ILE A 152 -8.33 -8.65 38.57
CA ILE A 152 -7.64 -9.23 37.42
C ILE A 152 -8.46 -8.92 36.17
N GLN A 153 -7.90 -8.18 35.23
CA GLN A 153 -8.48 -7.94 33.92
C GLN A 153 -7.86 -8.88 32.88
N LEU A 154 -8.67 -9.79 32.36
CA LEU A 154 -8.33 -10.80 31.37
C LEU A 154 -8.61 -10.26 29.97
N GLU A 155 -7.62 -10.34 29.07
CA GLU A 155 -7.82 -10.06 27.64
C GLU A 155 -8.34 -11.32 26.95
N VAL A 156 -9.46 -11.20 26.22
CA VAL A 156 -10.22 -12.34 25.70
C VAL A 156 -10.14 -12.40 24.18
N THR A 157 -9.90 -13.59 23.63
CA THR A 157 -9.73 -13.87 22.20
C THR A 157 -10.53 -15.10 21.76
N ASN A 158 -10.83 -15.23 20.47
CA ASN A 158 -11.43 -16.43 19.87
C ASN A 158 -10.45 -17.16 18.93
N GLY A 159 -9.15 -16.91 19.08
CA GLY A 159 -8.08 -17.49 18.25
C GLY A 159 -8.01 -16.98 16.81
N LYS A 160 -8.97 -16.16 16.36
CA LYS A 160 -9.04 -15.62 14.99
C LYS A 160 -8.50 -14.20 14.95
N THR A 161 -7.63 -13.90 14.00
CA THR A 161 -7.08 -12.56 13.78
C THR A 161 -7.07 -12.16 12.31
N THR A 162 -7.26 -10.88 12.05
CA THR A 162 -7.08 -10.22 10.75
C THR A 162 -5.62 -9.87 10.47
N LYS A 163 -4.72 -9.93 11.47
CA LYS A 163 -3.27 -9.72 11.30
C LYS A 163 -2.63 -11.00 10.78
N LEU A 164 -2.54 -11.11 9.45
CA LEU A 164 -2.08 -12.30 8.76
C LEU A 164 -0.81 -11.97 7.94
N PRO A 165 0.37 -12.56 8.25
CA PRO A 165 1.60 -12.24 7.52
C PRO A 165 1.51 -12.53 6.03
N ALA A 166 0.67 -13.51 5.64
CA ALA A 166 0.34 -13.79 4.24
C ALA A 166 -0.22 -12.57 3.49
N VAL A 167 -1.04 -11.72 4.14
CA VAL A 167 -1.60 -10.50 3.54
C VAL A 167 -0.49 -9.49 3.25
N SER A 168 0.45 -9.29 4.18
CA SER A 168 1.62 -8.43 3.97
C SER A 168 2.51 -8.94 2.84
N TYR A 169 2.78 -10.24 2.76
CA TYR A 169 3.57 -10.83 1.66
C TYR A 169 2.87 -10.71 0.30
N VAL A 170 1.55 -10.93 0.24
CA VAL A 170 0.77 -10.75 -1.01
C VAL A 170 0.76 -9.28 -1.43
N ALA A 171 0.55 -8.34 -0.51
CA ALA A 171 0.58 -6.91 -0.80
C ALA A 171 1.97 -6.45 -1.29
N ALA A 172 3.05 -6.92 -0.64
CA ALA A 172 4.43 -6.68 -1.10
C ALA A 172 4.69 -7.30 -2.48
N GLY A 173 4.15 -8.48 -2.76
CA GLY A 173 4.19 -9.13 -4.08
C GLY A 173 3.46 -8.35 -5.17
N VAL A 174 2.30 -7.75 -4.87
CA VAL A 174 1.56 -6.86 -5.77
C VAL A 174 2.37 -5.59 -6.08
N ILE A 175 3.01 -4.99 -5.07
CA ILE A 175 3.94 -3.86 -5.28
C ILE A 175 5.09 -4.30 -6.19
N GLY A 176 5.76 -5.42 -5.89
CA GLY A 176 6.85 -5.96 -6.71
C GLY A 176 6.44 -6.22 -8.16
N ALA A 177 5.26 -6.80 -8.40
CA ALA A 177 4.70 -6.99 -9.73
C ALA A 177 4.44 -5.65 -10.45
N SER A 178 3.98 -4.61 -9.74
CA SER A 178 3.79 -3.27 -10.33
C SER A 178 5.11 -2.57 -10.68
N VAL A 179 6.20 -2.80 -9.92
CA VAL A 179 7.57 -2.36 -10.30
C VAL A 179 8.00 -3.04 -11.59
N LEU A 180 7.82 -4.36 -11.69
CA LEU A 180 8.20 -5.14 -12.88
C LEU A 180 7.38 -4.72 -14.11
N ALA A 181 6.08 -4.49 -13.97
CA ALA A 181 5.22 -3.98 -15.03
C ALA A 181 5.67 -2.59 -15.51
N SER A 182 5.95 -1.68 -14.58
CA SER A 182 6.42 -0.32 -14.88
C SER A 182 7.80 -0.34 -15.58
N GLY A 183 8.71 -1.22 -15.14
CA GLY A 183 10.01 -1.42 -15.75
C GLY A 183 9.94 -2.04 -17.15
N ALA A 184 9.04 -2.99 -17.38
CA ALA A 184 8.78 -3.57 -18.70
C ALA A 184 8.24 -2.52 -19.67
N SER A 185 7.29 -1.67 -19.23
CA SER A 185 6.75 -0.59 -20.07
C SER A 185 7.80 0.44 -20.50
N ALA A 186 8.83 0.70 -19.69
CA ALA A 186 9.95 1.56 -20.08
C ALA A 186 10.82 0.95 -21.20
N ILE A 187 10.81 -0.38 -21.36
CA ILE A 187 11.44 -1.09 -22.48
C ILE A 187 10.50 -1.06 -23.69
N THR A 188 9.19 -1.23 -23.48
CA THR A 188 8.15 -1.16 -24.52
C THR A 188 8.10 0.23 -25.18
N SER A 189 8.03 1.32 -24.41
CA SER A 189 8.03 2.70 -24.95
C SER A 189 9.33 3.07 -25.67
N ALA A 190 10.46 2.50 -25.24
CA ALA A 190 11.75 2.63 -25.94
C ALA A 190 11.84 1.83 -27.25
N VAL A 191 10.92 0.90 -27.51
CA VAL A 191 10.87 0.05 -28.73
C VAL A 191 9.74 0.46 -29.68
N TYR A 192 8.60 0.95 -29.16
CA TYR A 192 7.40 1.25 -29.95
C TYR A 192 7.09 2.76 -30.10
N GLY A 193 7.87 3.64 -29.46
CA GLY A 193 7.73 5.10 -29.60
C GLY A 193 6.74 5.73 -28.61
N PRO A 194 6.61 7.07 -28.63
CA PRO A 194 5.69 7.80 -27.77
C PRO A 194 4.23 7.48 -28.17
N GLY A 195 3.42 6.99 -27.23
CA GLY A 195 2.01 6.68 -27.48
C GLY A 195 1.43 5.49 -26.70
N SER A 196 2.25 4.63 -26.08
CA SER A 196 1.74 3.70 -25.06
C SER A 196 1.68 4.43 -23.72
N GLY A 197 0.47 4.79 -23.26
CA GLY A 197 0.26 5.42 -21.96
C GLY A 197 0.80 4.56 -20.80
N PRO A 198 1.05 5.16 -19.62
CA PRO A 198 1.49 4.40 -18.45
C PRO A 198 0.47 3.29 -18.09
N ILE A 199 0.94 2.12 -17.62
CA ILE A 199 0.01 1.07 -17.18
C ILE A 199 -0.63 1.51 -15.86
N THR A 200 -1.96 1.52 -15.77
CA THR A 200 -2.67 1.47 -14.47
C THR A 200 -3.29 0.10 -14.18
N PRO A 201 -3.40 -0.33 -12.90
CA PRO A 201 -2.82 0.30 -11.72
C PRO A 201 -1.29 0.26 -11.77
N GLY A 202 -0.65 1.42 -11.59
CA GLY A 202 0.80 1.55 -11.58
C GLY A 202 1.36 1.38 -10.17
N LEU A 203 2.68 1.55 -10.06
CA LEU A 203 3.38 1.48 -8.78
C LEU A 203 2.85 2.54 -7.78
N THR A 204 2.61 3.76 -8.25
CA THR A 204 2.20 4.89 -7.41
C THR A 204 0.77 4.72 -6.88
N GLU A 205 -0.16 4.21 -7.68
CA GLU A 205 -1.52 3.90 -7.22
C GLU A 205 -1.52 2.77 -6.19
N MET A 206 -0.76 1.69 -6.44
CA MET A 206 -0.67 0.55 -5.52
C MET A 206 -0.03 0.93 -4.19
N VAL A 207 1.15 1.54 -4.22
CA VAL A 207 1.86 1.97 -3.01
C VAL A 207 1.03 3.01 -2.26
N GLY A 208 0.52 4.04 -2.95
CA GLY A 208 -0.33 5.06 -2.33
C GLY A 208 -1.66 4.53 -1.78
N TRP A 209 -2.19 3.41 -2.29
CA TRP A 209 -3.36 2.75 -1.74
C TRP A 209 -3.04 2.01 -0.44
N PHE A 210 -1.98 1.18 -0.42
CA PHE A 210 -1.54 0.49 0.79
C PHE A 210 -1.11 1.46 1.90
N GLN A 211 -0.39 2.51 1.54
CA GLN A 211 -0.01 3.60 2.43
C GLN A 211 -1.24 4.33 2.98
N GLY A 212 -2.29 4.52 2.18
CA GLY A 212 -3.55 5.08 2.63
C GLY A 212 -4.21 4.25 3.74
N MET A 213 -4.18 2.91 3.64
CA MET A 213 -4.71 2.02 4.70
C MET A 213 -3.87 2.06 5.98
N ALA A 214 -2.53 2.09 5.86
CA ALA A 214 -1.64 2.25 7.00
C ALA A 214 -1.80 3.61 7.69
N MET A 215 -1.80 4.71 6.93
CA MET A 215 -2.00 6.07 7.45
C MET A 215 -3.38 6.27 8.09
N ASN A 216 -4.43 5.60 7.58
CA ASN A 216 -5.72 5.59 8.25
C ASN A 216 -5.58 4.93 9.63
N GLY A 217 -5.00 3.72 9.73
CA GLY A 217 -4.78 3.04 11.02
C GLY A 217 -3.89 3.77 12.04
N MET A 218 -3.20 4.84 11.63
CA MET A 218 -2.35 5.69 12.49
C MET A 218 -3.07 6.89 13.12
N LEU A 219 -4.35 7.15 12.79
CA LEU A 219 -5.09 8.27 13.38
C LEU A 219 -5.35 8.02 14.88
N SER A 220 -5.43 9.10 15.67
CA SER A 220 -5.56 9.12 17.13
C SER A 220 -7.03 8.92 17.56
N VAL A 221 -7.64 7.84 17.10
CA VAL A 221 -9.04 7.47 17.36
C VAL A 221 -9.14 6.08 18.01
N ASP A 222 -10.31 5.76 18.54
CA ASP A 222 -10.57 4.53 19.27
C ASP A 222 -11.01 3.40 18.34
N TYR A 223 -10.04 2.81 17.66
CA TYR A 223 -10.26 1.75 16.69
C TYR A 223 -10.79 0.46 17.33
N PRO A 224 -11.78 -0.21 16.71
CA PRO A 224 -12.11 -1.58 17.08
C PRO A 224 -10.89 -2.49 16.77
N PRO A 225 -10.55 -3.48 17.61
CA PRO A 225 -9.34 -4.29 17.46
C PRO A 225 -9.21 -4.95 16.08
N VAL A 226 -10.33 -5.42 15.51
CA VAL A 226 -10.42 -5.96 14.15
C VAL A 226 -9.89 -5.03 13.06
N TYR A 227 -10.13 -3.71 13.14
CA TYR A 227 -9.58 -2.76 12.16
C TYR A 227 -8.11 -2.47 12.43
N GLN A 228 -7.71 -2.46 13.70
CA GLN A 228 -6.34 -2.20 14.11
C GLN A 228 -5.40 -3.35 13.70
N SER A 229 -5.83 -4.61 13.86
CA SER A 229 -5.11 -5.79 13.38
C SER A 229 -5.07 -5.86 11.84
N PHE A 230 -6.16 -5.49 11.16
CA PHE A 230 -6.20 -5.45 9.69
C PHE A 230 -5.24 -4.41 9.08
N SER A 231 -5.27 -3.17 9.58
CA SER A 231 -4.45 -2.07 9.05
C SER A 231 -2.94 -2.29 9.26
N GLN A 232 -2.54 -2.99 10.32
CA GLN A 232 -1.15 -3.40 10.58
C GLN A 232 -0.54 -4.24 9.44
N ASN A 233 -1.33 -5.02 8.69
CA ASN A 233 -0.82 -5.79 7.54
C ASN A 233 -0.16 -4.92 6.47
N PHE A 234 -0.51 -3.63 6.42
CA PHE A 234 0.02 -2.67 5.45
C PHE A 234 1.11 -1.75 6.02
N GLY A 235 1.51 -1.92 7.29
CA GLY A 235 2.51 -1.07 7.96
C GLY A 235 3.86 -0.99 7.22
N PHE A 236 4.26 -2.08 6.56
CA PHE A 236 5.46 -2.13 5.72
C PHE A 236 5.44 -1.10 4.56
N SER A 237 4.26 -0.77 4.03
CA SER A 237 4.12 0.22 2.93
C SER A 237 4.37 1.65 3.40
N ALA A 238 4.15 1.90 4.70
CA ALA A 238 4.56 3.11 5.40
C ALA A 238 5.98 3.00 6.00
N GLY A 239 6.74 1.95 5.66
CA GLY A 239 8.12 1.75 6.12
C GLY A 239 8.26 1.26 7.57
N LEU A 240 7.18 0.89 8.25
CA LEU A 240 7.26 0.25 9.57
C LEU A 240 7.51 -1.25 9.40
N VAL A 241 8.77 -1.66 9.65
CA VAL A 241 9.20 -3.06 9.62
C VAL A 241 10.05 -3.33 10.87
N ALA A 242 9.53 -4.12 11.80
CA ALA A 242 10.29 -4.51 12.98
C ALA A 242 11.40 -5.50 12.62
N TRP A 243 12.64 -4.99 12.63
CA TRP A 243 13.85 -5.79 12.52
C TRP A 243 14.75 -5.50 13.72
N GLU A 244 14.68 -6.37 14.72
CA GLU A 244 15.27 -6.17 16.07
C GLU A 244 16.74 -5.71 16.10
N PRO A 245 17.68 -6.23 15.28
CA PRO A 245 19.06 -5.72 15.25
C PRO A 245 19.16 -4.26 14.80
N VAL A 246 18.30 -3.83 13.86
CA VAL A 246 18.22 -2.43 13.43
C VAL A 246 17.60 -1.57 14.53
N GLN A 247 16.51 -2.01 15.15
CA GLN A 247 15.87 -1.25 16.22
C GLN A 247 16.82 -1.06 17.42
N ARG A 248 17.55 -2.10 17.84
CA ARG A 248 18.60 -1.98 18.88
C ARG A 248 19.75 -1.04 18.51
N ALA A 249 20.11 -0.96 17.22
CA ALA A 249 21.11 -0.01 16.75
C ALA A 249 20.58 1.44 16.75
N ILE A 250 19.26 1.62 16.62
CA ILE A 250 18.60 2.92 16.78
C ILE A 250 18.50 3.29 18.26
N ASP A 251 18.13 2.36 19.15
CA ASP A 251 18.17 2.55 20.62
C ASP A 251 19.57 3.04 21.07
N ASP A 252 20.66 2.37 20.66
CA ASP A 252 22.05 2.76 20.98
C ASP A 252 22.43 4.15 20.41
N PHE A 253 21.95 4.48 19.21
CA PHE A 253 22.12 5.82 18.64
C PHE A 253 21.34 6.89 19.42
N ARG A 254 20.10 6.60 19.84
CA ARG A 254 19.28 7.48 20.67
C ARG A 254 19.91 7.71 22.04
N ALA A 255 20.37 6.68 22.73
CA ALA A 255 21.11 6.80 24.00
C ALA A 255 22.33 7.73 23.86
N LYS A 256 23.12 7.57 22.81
CA LYS A 256 24.30 8.42 22.51
C LYS A 256 23.94 9.86 22.12
N THR A 257 22.68 10.14 21.84
CA THR A 257 22.18 11.45 21.36
C THR A 257 21.10 12.03 22.27
N GLY A 258 21.05 11.60 23.53
CA GLY A 258 20.20 12.17 24.59
C GLY A 258 18.75 11.69 24.61
N GLY A 259 18.42 10.64 23.85
CA GLY A 259 17.11 10.00 23.89
C GLY A 259 16.86 9.20 25.18
N ASN A 260 15.59 9.03 25.54
CA ASN A 260 15.18 8.30 26.73
C ASN A 260 14.73 6.87 26.38
N LEU A 261 15.38 5.87 26.99
CA LEU A 261 15.13 4.45 26.74
C LEU A 261 14.33 3.75 27.86
N THR A 262 13.94 4.43 28.95
CA THR A 262 13.26 3.79 30.09
C THR A 262 11.92 3.17 29.71
N GLU A 263 11.11 3.89 28.93
CA GLU A 263 9.75 3.50 28.51
C GLU A 263 9.58 3.40 26.98
N ASP A 264 10.61 3.73 26.20
CA ASP A 264 10.51 3.80 24.73
C ASP A 264 11.76 3.18 24.08
N SER A 265 11.93 1.87 24.28
CA SER A 265 13.02 1.05 23.76
C SER A 265 12.57 -0.36 23.40
N VAL A 266 13.34 -1.07 22.56
CA VAL A 266 13.02 -2.45 22.16
C VAL A 266 12.99 -3.43 23.36
N PRO A 267 13.93 -3.37 24.32
CA PRO A 267 13.88 -4.23 25.50
C PRO A 267 12.64 -3.97 26.36
N TYR A 268 12.27 -2.69 26.55
CA TYR A 268 11.06 -2.32 27.29
C TYR A 268 9.81 -2.88 26.62
N LEU A 269 9.62 -2.62 25.32
CA LEU A 269 8.47 -3.15 24.57
C LEU A 269 8.38 -4.69 24.61
N LYS A 270 9.53 -5.38 24.55
CA LYS A 270 9.57 -6.85 24.67
C LYS A 270 9.17 -7.34 26.05
N ASN A 271 9.58 -6.65 27.12
CA ASN A 271 9.20 -7.01 28.48
C ASN A 271 7.69 -6.77 28.71
N THR A 272 7.17 -5.62 28.29
CA THR A 272 5.75 -5.27 28.45
C THR A 272 4.81 -6.08 27.54
N THR A 273 5.24 -6.48 26.33
CA THR A 273 4.45 -7.37 25.45
C THR A 273 4.72 -8.86 25.68
N GLY A 274 5.71 -9.21 26.52
CA GLY A 274 6.17 -10.57 26.76
C GLY A 274 5.16 -11.49 27.46
N GLY A 275 4.14 -10.92 28.10
CA GLY A 275 3.05 -11.67 28.75
C GLY A 275 2.09 -12.38 27.80
N GLY A 276 2.23 -12.23 26.47
CA GLY A 276 1.35 -12.88 25.50
C GLY A 276 1.98 -13.15 24.14
N LEU A 277 1.71 -14.36 23.62
CA LEU A 277 1.81 -14.77 22.21
C LEU A 277 3.20 -15.25 21.66
N PHE A 278 3.39 -16.58 21.76
CA PHE A 278 4.24 -17.45 20.91
C PHE A 278 5.78 -17.30 20.94
N GLN A 279 6.44 -17.97 21.90
CA GLN A 279 7.74 -18.61 21.64
C GLN A 279 8.08 -19.87 22.47
N THR A 280 7.08 -20.56 23.02
CA THR A 280 7.26 -21.81 23.79
C THR A 280 7.55 -23.02 22.89
N LYS A 281 8.83 -23.21 22.55
CA LYS A 281 9.40 -24.54 22.27
C LYS A 281 10.94 -24.66 22.30
N ARG A 282 11.69 -23.59 22.65
CA ARG A 282 13.16 -23.64 22.69
C ARG A 282 13.85 -22.74 23.73
N ALA A 283 13.10 -22.23 24.71
CA ALA A 283 13.60 -21.30 25.74
C ALA A 283 13.58 -21.88 27.17
N PHE A 284 13.38 -23.19 27.32
CA PHE A 284 13.13 -23.84 28.62
C PHE A 284 14.35 -24.57 29.23
N GLU A 285 15.52 -24.55 28.59
CA GLU A 285 16.74 -25.22 29.10
C GLU A 285 17.80 -24.24 29.68
N GLU A 286 17.54 -22.92 29.67
CA GLU A 286 18.54 -21.92 30.09
C GLU A 286 17.98 -20.86 31.07
N PHE A 287 16.74 -21.03 31.56
CA PHE A 287 16.06 -20.04 32.40
C PHE A 287 16.25 -20.23 33.92
N GLU A 288 16.84 -21.34 34.37
CA GLU A 288 16.79 -21.76 35.79
C GLU A 288 17.74 -20.98 36.73
N LEU A 289 18.69 -20.18 36.22
CA LEU A 289 19.74 -19.55 37.05
C LEU A 289 19.72 -18.01 37.12
N LEU A 290 18.77 -17.33 36.44
CA LEU A 290 18.71 -15.86 36.41
C LEU A 290 17.49 -15.26 37.14
N ALA A 291 16.51 -16.08 37.54
CA ALA A 291 15.25 -15.61 38.12
C ALA A 291 15.35 -15.00 39.54
N ILE A 292 16.50 -15.12 40.23
CA ILE A 292 16.63 -14.78 41.66
C ILE A 292 17.14 -13.33 41.88
N ARG A 293 17.64 -12.63 40.85
CA ARG A 293 18.38 -11.35 41.03
C ARG A 293 17.63 -10.07 40.64
N ASP A 294 16.42 -10.17 40.11
CA ASP A 294 15.68 -9.01 39.53
C ASP A 294 14.57 -8.45 40.47
N LEU A 295 14.58 -8.84 41.74
CA LEU A 295 13.52 -8.54 42.71
C LEU A 295 13.68 -7.22 43.51
N GLU A 296 14.72 -6.42 43.26
CA GLU A 296 15.11 -5.32 44.16
C GLU A 296 15.17 -3.92 43.50
N LEU A 297 14.68 -3.77 42.27
CA LEU A 297 14.65 -2.48 41.54
C LEU A 297 13.33 -2.24 40.78
N ARG A 298 12.20 -2.10 41.50
CA ARG A 298 10.97 -1.50 40.95
C ARG A 298 10.32 -0.52 41.94
N SER A 299 10.76 0.73 41.87
CA SER A 299 10.03 1.88 42.39
C SER A 299 10.19 3.04 41.40
N GLU A 300 9.18 3.25 40.53
CA GLU A 300 8.72 4.56 40.03
C GLU A 300 7.58 4.37 39.00
N ASP A 301 6.46 5.03 39.30
CA ASP A 301 5.34 5.50 38.46
C ASP A 301 5.08 4.86 37.08
N THR A 302 4.16 3.88 37.02
CA THR A 302 3.44 3.56 35.77
C THR A 302 2.04 4.18 35.75
N VAL A 303 1.96 5.47 35.41
CA VAL A 303 0.72 6.03 34.87
C VAL A 303 0.39 5.29 33.58
N SER A 304 -0.79 4.67 33.52
CA SER A 304 -1.30 4.01 32.31
C SER A 304 -1.54 5.03 31.20
N GLN A 305 -0.46 5.38 30.47
CA GLN A 305 -0.55 6.19 29.26
C GLN A 305 -1.37 5.42 28.24
N THR A 306 -2.60 5.88 27.96
CA THR A 306 -3.43 5.33 26.88
C THR A 306 -2.79 5.67 25.54
N VAL A 307 -1.81 4.86 25.11
CA VAL A 307 -1.08 5.09 23.86
C VAL A 307 -2.09 5.15 22.71
N SER A 308 -2.04 6.23 21.94
CA SER A 308 -2.99 6.52 20.85
C SER A 308 -2.26 6.93 19.58
N GLY A 309 -2.95 6.78 18.44
CA GLY A 309 -2.46 7.18 17.12
C GLY A 309 -1.16 6.50 16.69
N ILE A 310 -0.22 7.30 16.17
CA ILE A 310 0.98 6.82 15.46
C ILE A 310 1.84 5.91 16.37
N LYS A 311 2.04 6.31 17.64
CA LYS A 311 2.82 5.52 18.63
C LYS A 311 2.18 4.14 18.85
N ALA A 312 0.86 4.09 19.09
CA ALA A 312 0.14 2.84 19.31
C ALA A 312 0.16 1.90 18.09
N PHE A 313 0.16 2.45 16.88
CA PHE A 313 0.26 1.67 15.65
C PHE A 313 1.66 1.04 15.49
N ALA A 314 2.73 1.78 15.80
CA ALA A 314 4.10 1.30 15.70
C ALA A 314 4.46 0.27 16.78
N GLU A 315 4.03 0.47 18.02
CA GLU A 315 4.27 -0.47 19.13
C GLU A 315 3.65 -1.84 18.85
N LYS A 316 2.44 -1.89 18.27
CA LYS A 316 1.81 -3.15 17.84
C LYS A 316 2.52 -3.85 16.68
N LEU A 317 3.39 -3.12 15.96
CA LEU A 317 4.34 -3.68 14.99
C LEU A 317 5.70 -4.04 15.61
N ARG A 318 5.93 -3.81 16.91
CA ARG A 318 7.21 -3.95 17.65
C ARG A 318 8.29 -2.94 17.23
N VAL A 319 7.88 -1.70 16.97
CA VAL A 319 8.74 -0.53 16.72
C VAL A 319 8.49 0.50 17.83
N PRO A 320 9.50 0.90 18.62
CA PRO A 320 9.38 1.99 19.62
C PRO A 320 8.90 3.30 18.99
N GLY A 321 8.18 4.11 19.75
CA GLY A 321 7.55 5.34 19.27
C GLY A 321 8.57 6.34 18.73
N SER A 322 9.66 6.54 19.46
CA SER A 322 10.75 7.44 19.06
C SER A 322 11.69 6.84 18.00
N ASP A 323 11.64 5.52 17.75
CA ASP A 323 12.43 4.85 16.72
C ASP A 323 11.84 4.98 15.31
N ILE A 324 10.57 5.37 15.20
CA ILE A 324 9.80 5.39 13.94
C ILE A 324 10.54 6.15 12.82
N PHE A 325 10.98 7.38 13.09
CA PHE A 325 11.64 8.21 12.08
C PHE A 325 12.96 7.59 11.61
N MET A 326 13.80 7.14 12.55
CA MET A 326 15.10 6.54 12.25
C MET A 326 14.95 5.21 11.50
N THR A 327 13.91 4.43 11.82
CA THR A 327 13.55 3.19 11.13
C THR A 327 13.21 3.45 9.66
N ILE A 328 12.34 4.43 9.39
CA ILE A 328 12.00 4.84 8.03
C ILE A 328 13.23 5.38 7.29
N LEU A 329 14.04 6.22 7.94
CA LEU A 329 15.23 6.80 7.33
C LEU A 329 16.21 5.72 6.87
N LEU A 330 16.47 4.73 7.72
CA LEU A 330 17.38 3.63 7.41
C LEU A 330 16.82 2.71 6.31
N ILE A 331 15.53 2.38 6.34
CA ILE A 331 14.89 1.56 5.30
C ILE A 331 14.91 2.28 3.94
N VAL A 332 14.60 3.57 3.90
CA VAL A 332 14.63 4.37 2.66
C VAL A 332 16.07 4.53 2.15
N ALA A 333 17.06 4.71 3.03
CA ALA A 333 18.47 4.72 2.67
C ALA A 333 18.92 3.37 2.05
N ILE A 334 18.50 2.24 2.62
CA ILE A 334 18.76 0.90 2.06
C ILE A 334 18.10 0.74 0.67
N ILE A 335 16.87 1.20 0.49
CA ILE A 335 16.17 1.15 -0.82
C ILE A 335 16.92 1.99 -1.86
N ILE A 336 17.32 3.22 -1.52
CA ILE A 336 18.10 4.09 -2.42
C ILE A 336 19.44 3.45 -2.76
N ALA A 337 20.18 2.95 -1.77
CA ALA A 337 21.46 2.27 -1.97
C ALA A 337 21.32 1.03 -2.85
N GLY A 338 20.26 0.22 -2.63
CA GLY A 338 19.93 -0.94 -3.44
C GLY A 338 19.64 -0.57 -4.90
N ILE A 339 18.81 0.46 -5.15
CA ILE A 339 18.51 0.95 -6.50
C ILE A 339 19.80 1.40 -7.22
N VAL A 340 20.64 2.18 -6.55
CA VAL A 340 21.93 2.63 -7.11
C VAL A 340 22.84 1.44 -7.40
N PHE A 341 22.96 0.48 -6.47
CA PHE A 341 23.74 -0.74 -6.64
C PHE A 341 23.26 -1.56 -7.84
N PHE A 342 21.96 -1.86 -7.95
CA PHE A 342 21.41 -2.61 -9.08
C PHE A 342 21.61 -1.90 -10.42
N MET A 343 21.47 -0.56 -10.48
CA MET A 343 21.72 0.19 -11.71
C MET A 343 23.20 0.22 -12.11
N VAL A 344 24.12 0.31 -11.15
CA VAL A 344 25.57 0.25 -11.40
C VAL A 344 26.00 -1.15 -11.81
N LEU A 345 25.47 -2.20 -11.18
CA LEU A 345 25.69 -3.59 -11.55
C LEU A 345 25.18 -3.86 -12.96
N PHE A 346 23.96 -3.41 -13.29
CA PHE A 346 23.38 -3.55 -14.63
C PHE A 346 24.23 -2.81 -15.69
N LYS A 347 24.73 -1.61 -15.39
CA LYS A 347 25.70 -0.90 -16.24
C LYS A 347 26.96 -1.75 -16.50
N GLY A 348 27.57 -2.31 -15.44
CA GLY A 348 28.75 -3.16 -15.55
C GLY A 348 28.50 -4.40 -16.43
N MET A 349 27.33 -5.05 -16.27
CA MET A 349 26.91 -6.17 -17.11
C MET A 349 26.74 -5.77 -18.58
N LEU A 350 26.18 -4.59 -18.86
CA LEU A 350 26.06 -4.07 -20.24
C LEU A 350 27.42 -3.74 -20.87
N GLU A 351 28.39 -3.24 -20.10
CA GLU A 351 29.74 -2.96 -20.58
C GLU A 351 30.54 -4.25 -20.82
N LEU A 352 30.38 -5.26 -19.98
CA LEU A 352 30.90 -6.61 -20.22
C LEU A 352 30.28 -7.22 -21.48
N TRP A 353 28.95 -7.22 -21.60
CA TRP A 353 28.26 -7.81 -22.75
C TRP A 353 28.62 -7.12 -24.07
N ALA A 354 28.78 -5.79 -24.06
CA ALA A 354 29.24 -5.02 -25.22
C ALA A 354 30.68 -5.33 -25.66
N LYS A 355 31.52 -5.95 -24.81
CA LYS A 355 32.84 -6.47 -25.19
C LYS A 355 32.77 -7.86 -25.84
N PHE A 356 31.72 -8.64 -25.58
CA PHE A 356 31.59 -10.02 -26.05
C PHE A 356 30.73 -10.21 -27.31
N GLY A 357 30.01 -9.19 -27.80
CA GLY A 357 29.29 -9.32 -29.08
C GLY A 357 28.23 -8.27 -29.37
N SER A 358 27.37 -8.59 -30.33
CA SER A 358 26.39 -7.69 -30.96
C SER A 358 25.47 -6.98 -29.95
N PHE A 359 25.78 -5.72 -29.67
CA PHE A 359 25.05 -4.92 -28.69
C PHE A 359 23.71 -4.40 -29.27
N PRO A 360 22.56 -4.63 -28.61
CA PRO A 360 21.27 -4.16 -29.10
C PRO A 360 21.16 -2.62 -29.00
N GLN A 361 20.80 -1.96 -30.10
CA GLN A 361 20.78 -0.49 -30.17
C GLN A 361 19.88 0.17 -29.09
N SER A 362 18.81 -0.48 -28.66
CA SER A 362 17.89 0.01 -27.61
C SER A 362 18.58 0.29 -26.27
N LEU A 363 19.60 -0.48 -25.89
CA LEU A 363 20.29 -0.31 -24.61
C LEU A 363 21.39 0.78 -24.64
N THR A 364 21.67 1.35 -25.81
CA THR A 364 22.72 2.38 -25.98
C THR A 364 22.36 3.69 -25.27
N GLY A 365 21.07 4.04 -25.26
CA GLY A 365 20.58 5.24 -24.57
C GLY A 365 20.78 5.17 -23.06
N PHE A 366 20.40 4.03 -22.46
CA PHE A 366 20.61 3.77 -21.03
C PHE A 366 22.11 3.81 -20.66
N ARG A 367 22.97 3.17 -21.46
CA ARG A 367 24.42 3.16 -21.23
C ARG A 367 25.03 4.57 -21.18
N LYS A 368 24.58 5.48 -22.06
CA LYS A 368 25.08 6.87 -22.12
C LYS A 368 24.52 7.77 -21.02
N HIS A 369 23.26 7.59 -20.62
CA HIS A 369 22.54 8.50 -19.71
C HIS A 369 22.16 7.88 -18.36
N TYR A 370 22.93 6.88 -17.88
CA TYR A 370 22.59 6.12 -16.67
C TYR A 370 22.40 6.99 -15.41
N TRP A 371 23.21 8.05 -15.22
CA TRP A 371 23.04 9.03 -14.13
C TRP A 371 21.66 9.72 -14.16
N GLY A 372 21.14 10.04 -15.35
CA GLY A 372 19.80 10.59 -15.52
C GLY A 372 18.71 9.59 -15.17
N SER A 373 18.91 8.31 -15.51
CA SER A 373 17.99 7.23 -15.15
C SER A 373 17.95 6.98 -13.63
N ILE A 374 19.11 7.00 -12.97
CA ILE A 374 19.23 6.94 -11.50
C ILE A 374 18.47 8.12 -10.86
N GLY A 375 18.76 9.35 -11.31
CA GLY A 375 18.11 10.56 -10.80
C GLY A 375 16.58 10.53 -10.96
N ARG A 376 16.07 10.01 -12.10
CA ARG A 376 14.64 9.85 -12.34
C ARG A 376 13.97 8.85 -11.38
N VAL A 377 14.60 7.69 -11.13
CA VAL A 377 14.05 6.69 -10.21
C VAL A 377 14.13 7.15 -8.74
N ILE A 378 15.20 7.84 -8.35
CA ILE A 378 15.28 8.46 -7.01
C ILE A 378 14.20 9.55 -6.86
N THR A 379 13.99 10.38 -7.88
CA THR A 379 12.92 11.40 -7.86
C THR A 379 11.53 10.77 -7.79
N MET A 380 11.30 9.63 -8.46
CA MET A 380 10.08 8.83 -8.31
C MET A 380 9.86 8.40 -6.86
N LEU A 381 10.91 7.82 -6.25
CA LEU A 381 10.86 7.31 -4.89
C LEU A 381 10.57 8.43 -3.89
N ILE A 382 11.24 9.59 -4.03
CA ILE A 382 10.97 10.79 -3.22
C ILE A 382 9.52 11.23 -3.37
N LEU A 383 9.01 11.38 -4.61
CA LEU A 383 7.63 11.79 -4.86
C LEU A 383 6.60 10.81 -4.27
N MET A 384 6.86 9.51 -4.38
CA MET A 384 6.00 8.44 -3.86
C MET A 384 6.00 8.36 -2.33
N LEU A 385 7.14 8.57 -1.68
CA LEU A 385 7.26 8.52 -0.22
C LEU A 385 6.94 9.85 0.47
N TYR A 386 6.84 10.95 -0.27
CA TYR A 386 6.79 12.31 0.28
C TYR A 386 5.73 12.52 1.37
N GLY A 387 4.49 12.06 1.17
CA GLY A 387 3.42 12.25 2.16
C GLY A 387 3.68 11.56 3.51
N ILE A 388 4.35 10.40 3.48
CA ILE A 388 4.78 9.68 4.68
C ILE A 388 6.07 10.27 5.27
N TRP A 389 6.97 10.75 4.42
CA TRP A 389 8.18 11.43 4.88
C TRP A 389 7.85 12.69 5.67
N VAL A 390 6.90 13.50 5.16
CA VAL A 390 6.36 14.67 5.86
C VAL A 390 5.70 14.26 7.18
N LEU A 391 4.88 13.20 7.19
CA LEU A 391 4.26 12.67 8.41
C LEU A 391 5.31 12.36 9.49
N TYR A 392 6.31 11.53 9.19
CA TYR A 392 7.28 11.14 10.22
C TYR A 392 8.25 12.24 10.62
N CYS A 393 8.61 13.16 9.73
CA CYS A 393 9.43 14.32 10.11
C CYS A 393 8.65 15.24 11.08
N VAL A 394 7.38 15.54 10.78
CA VAL A 394 6.53 16.34 11.68
C VAL A 394 6.29 15.60 13.00
N PHE A 395 6.08 14.29 12.96
CA PHE A 395 5.93 13.47 14.17
C PHE A 395 7.18 13.55 15.05
N GLN A 396 8.37 13.40 14.47
CA GLN A 396 9.66 13.55 15.17
C GLN A 396 9.79 14.94 15.81
N PHE A 397 9.35 16.02 15.15
CA PHE A 397 9.37 17.36 15.74
C PHE A 397 8.41 17.53 16.93
N THR A 398 7.32 16.76 16.97
CA THR A 398 6.29 16.85 18.03
C THR A 398 6.51 15.89 19.21
N ARG A 399 7.17 14.76 18.99
CA ARG A 399 7.24 13.63 19.95
C ARG A 399 8.64 13.02 20.11
N GLY A 400 9.63 13.49 19.34
CA GLY A 400 10.99 12.92 19.33
C GLY A 400 11.85 13.33 20.53
N ASP A 401 12.69 12.42 20.98
CA ASP A 401 13.55 12.55 22.16
C ASP A 401 15.02 12.92 21.85
N SER A 402 15.56 12.42 20.74
CA SER A 402 16.94 12.66 20.30
C SER A 402 17.10 13.94 19.48
N TRP A 403 18.05 14.80 19.88
CA TRP A 403 18.39 16.02 19.12
C TRP A 403 18.94 15.70 17.72
N ALA A 404 19.66 14.59 17.58
CA ALA A 404 20.27 14.18 16.33
C ALA A 404 19.23 13.64 15.34
N ALA A 405 18.29 12.82 15.81
CA ALA A 405 17.15 12.35 15.02
C ALA A 405 16.28 13.53 14.54
N THR A 406 15.99 14.49 15.43
CA THR A 406 15.26 15.73 15.10
C THR A 406 16.00 16.60 14.08
N THR A 407 17.32 16.71 14.18
CA THR A 407 18.15 17.44 13.20
C THR A 407 18.14 16.73 11.83
N LEU A 408 18.24 15.40 11.81
CA LEU A 408 18.14 14.60 10.58
C LEU A 408 16.76 14.71 9.92
N ALA A 409 15.68 14.75 10.71
CA ALA A 409 14.33 15.00 10.20
C ALA A 409 14.23 16.38 9.53
N ALA A 410 14.76 17.44 10.14
CA ALA A 410 14.78 18.78 9.54
C ALA A 410 15.58 18.83 8.23
N VAL A 411 16.80 18.27 8.22
CA VAL A 411 17.66 18.27 7.03
C VAL A 411 17.05 17.45 5.89
N THR A 412 16.54 16.24 6.16
CA THR A 412 15.99 15.38 5.12
C THR A 412 14.65 15.89 4.58
N LEU A 413 13.78 16.42 5.43
CA LEU A 413 12.54 17.10 5.01
C LEU A 413 12.86 18.30 4.11
N ALA A 414 13.85 19.12 4.48
CA ALA A 414 14.31 20.24 3.66
C ALA A 414 14.85 19.78 2.31
N ILE A 415 15.66 18.71 2.26
CA ILE A 415 16.18 18.15 1.00
C ILE A 415 15.04 17.66 0.10
N PHE A 416 14.14 16.79 0.59
CA PHE A 416 13.07 16.21 -0.21
C PHE A 416 12.10 17.29 -0.73
N THR A 417 11.72 18.24 0.14
CA THR A 417 10.87 19.38 -0.22
C THR A 417 11.58 20.28 -1.25
N SER A 418 12.87 20.56 -1.07
CA SER A 418 13.65 21.39 -2.00
C SER A 418 13.80 20.74 -3.37
N VAL A 419 13.99 19.41 -3.44
CA VAL A 419 14.05 18.66 -4.70
C VAL A 419 12.71 18.77 -5.44
N LEU A 420 11.60 18.51 -4.78
CA LEU A 420 10.27 18.61 -5.40
C LEU A 420 9.91 20.05 -5.79
N ALA A 421 10.24 21.04 -4.97
CA ALA A 421 10.05 22.45 -5.26
C ALA A 421 10.91 22.92 -6.45
N PHE A 422 12.17 22.49 -6.52
CA PHE A 422 13.07 22.78 -7.64
C PHE A 422 12.53 22.21 -8.96
N PHE A 423 12.09 20.95 -8.96
CA PHE A 423 11.45 20.35 -10.15
C PHE A 423 10.17 21.07 -10.54
N SER A 424 9.30 21.38 -9.58
CA SER A 424 8.04 22.13 -9.80
C SER A 424 8.30 23.50 -10.43
N TRP A 425 9.23 24.27 -9.86
CA TRP A 425 9.65 25.57 -10.38
C TRP A 425 10.28 25.46 -11.77
N ARG A 426 11.08 24.41 -12.01
CA ARG A 426 11.77 24.23 -13.29
C ARG A 426 10.80 23.86 -14.41
N ILE A 427 9.82 23.00 -14.15
CA ILE A 427 8.72 22.69 -15.08
C ILE A 427 7.89 23.96 -15.35
N TRP A 428 7.47 24.68 -14.31
CA TRP A 428 6.72 25.93 -14.45
C TRP A 428 7.47 26.98 -15.30
N ARG A 429 8.79 27.14 -15.07
CA ARG A 429 9.63 28.04 -15.88
C ARG A 429 9.76 27.56 -17.34
N ALA A 430 9.88 26.25 -17.57
CA ALA A 430 9.91 25.69 -18.92
C ALA A 430 8.60 25.96 -19.67
N VAL A 431 7.45 25.72 -19.03
CA VAL A 431 6.12 25.99 -19.60
C VAL A 431 5.93 27.47 -19.92
N ARG A 432 6.37 28.41 -19.06
CA ARG A 432 6.28 29.85 -19.39
C ARG A 432 7.07 30.20 -20.64
N ILE A 433 8.31 29.74 -20.76
CA ILE A 433 9.17 29.99 -21.93
C ILE A 433 8.58 29.38 -23.21
N MET A 434 8.00 28.17 -23.14
CA MET A 434 7.34 27.54 -24.29
C MET A 434 6.03 28.23 -24.66
N LYS A 435 5.22 28.65 -23.68
CA LYS A 435 4.00 29.43 -23.93
C LYS A 435 4.30 30.77 -24.61
N GLU A 436 5.42 31.41 -24.28
CA GLU A 436 5.91 32.65 -24.89
C GLU A 436 6.45 32.45 -26.33
N ARG A 437 6.91 31.24 -26.69
CA ARG A 437 7.42 30.91 -28.04
C ARG A 437 6.36 30.36 -28.98
N ASP A 438 5.61 29.37 -28.50
CA ASP A 438 4.79 28.47 -29.32
C ASP A 438 3.28 28.70 -29.12
N GLY A 439 2.90 29.67 -28.28
CA GLY A 439 1.50 30.07 -28.00
C GLY A 439 0.66 29.07 -27.20
N HIS A 440 1.12 27.82 -27.10
CA HIS A 440 0.37 26.70 -26.51
C HIS A 440 1.19 25.95 -25.46
N THR A 441 0.53 25.41 -24.42
CA THR A 441 1.20 24.64 -23.36
C THR A 441 1.57 23.21 -23.78
N GLY A 442 1.05 22.73 -24.91
CA GLY A 442 1.31 21.38 -25.43
C GLY A 442 2.77 21.11 -25.81
N ALA A 443 3.55 22.14 -26.15
CA ALA A 443 4.96 22.02 -26.55
C ALA A 443 5.85 21.36 -25.48
N LEU A 444 5.44 21.38 -24.20
CA LEU A 444 6.07 20.64 -23.08
C LEU A 444 6.17 19.11 -23.33
N TYR A 445 5.26 18.56 -24.13
CA TYR A 445 5.21 17.13 -24.47
C TYR A 445 5.96 16.81 -25.77
N ASP A 446 6.18 17.82 -26.61
CA ASP A 446 6.75 17.65 -27.94
C ASP A 446 8.30 17.84 -27.93
N ASP A 447 8.85 18.61 -26.97
CA ASP A 447 10.32 18.64 -26.73
C ASP A 447 10.83 17.39 -26.03
N LYS A 448 11.54 16.56 -26.79
CA LYS A 448 12.17 15.32 -26.34
C LYS A 448 13.17 15.50 -25.18
N GLU A 449 13.91 16.62 -25.12
CA GLU A 449 14.92 16.80 -24.06
C GLU A 449 14.27 17.14 -22.71
N THR A 450 13.27 18.03 -22.71
CA THR A 450 12.46 18.36 -21.53
C THR A 450 11.61 17.16 -21.09
N TRP A 451 10.93 16.48 -22.03
CA TRP A 451 10.13 15.29 -21.73
C TRP A 451 10.96 14.18 -21.06
N THR A 452 12.13 13.83 -21.61
CA THR A 452 12.98 12.76 -21.04
C THR A 452 13.40 13.01 -19.58
N LYS A 453 13.50 14.28 -19.17
CA LYS A 453 13.93 14.69 -17.82
C LYS A 453 12.76 14.83 -16.83
N TYR A 454 11.60 15.31 -17.29
CA TYR A 454 10.53 15.77 -16.40
C TYR A 454 9.19 15.03 -16.58
N SER A 455 9.06 14.13 -17.58
CA SER A 455 7.80 13.44 -17.88
C SER A 455 7.16 12.80 -16.65
N ILE A 456 7.94 12.25 -15.73
CA ILE A 456 7.45 11.62 -14.49
C ILE A 456 6.42 12.44 -13.69
N PHE A 457 6.46 13.78 -13.77
CA PHE A 457 5.51 14.65 -13.09
C PHE A 457 4.21 14.90 -13.87
N TYR A 458 4.20 14.75 -15.20
CA TYR A 458 3.08 15.21 -16.05
C TYR A 458 2.65 14.26 -17.20
N ASP A 459 3.38 13.18 -17.47
CA ASP A 459 3.10 12.23 -18.56
C ASP A 459 1.74 11.55 -18.42
N SER A 460 1.30 11.30 -17.18
CA SER A 460 -0.02 10.72 -16.89
C SER A 460 -1.18 11.70 -17.11
N TYR A 461 -0.91 13.01 -17.25
CA TYR A 461 -1.92 14.06 -17.37
C TYR A 461 -2.04 14.58 -18.81
N LYS A 462 -3.26 14.99 -19.17
CA LYS A 462 -3.55 15.70 -20.43
C LYS A 462 -2.71 16.97 -20.54
N ARG A 463 -2.38 17.33 -21.79
CA ARG A 463 -1.58 18.52 -22.15
C ARG A 463 -2.02 19.84 -21.48
N ASP A 464 -3.32 20.02 -21.23
CA ASP A 464 -3.87 21.22 -20.59
C ASP A 464 -3.87 21.19 -19.05
N TYR A 465 -3.72 19.99 -18.46
CA TYR A 465 -3.84 19.73 -17.02
C TYR A 465 -2.51 19.38 -16.34
N TRP A 466 -1.38 19.67 -17.01
CA TRP A 466 -0.02 19.47 -16.49
C TRP A 466 0.19 20.07 -15.08
N TRP A 467 -0.52 21.14 -14.71
CA TRP A 467 -0.37 21.83 -13.43
C TRP A 467 -0.86 21.01 -12.22
N VAL A 468 -1.63 19.94 -12.43
CA VAL A 468 -2.30 19.16 -11.37
C VAL A 468 -1.31 18.38 -10.47
N PHE A 469 -0.06 18.15 -10.91
CA PHE A 469 0.95 17.55 -10.04
C PHE A 469 1.31 18.42 -8.83
N VAL A 470 1.20 19.75 -8.93
CA VAL A 470 1.52 20.66 -7.82
C VAL A 470 0.49 20.54 -6.69
N PRO A 471 -0.84 20.65 -6.94
CA PRO A 471 -1.87 20.28 -5.96
C PRO A 471 -1.70 18.88 -5.36
N PHE A 472 -1.26 17.88 -6.14
CA PHE A 472 -1.02 16.53 -5.62
C PHE A 472 0.12 16.48 -4.60
N ILE A 473 1.25 17.16 -4.86
CA ILE A 473 2.36 17.29 -3.91
C ILE A 473 1.91 18.03 -2.64
N VAL A 474 1.15 19.12 -2.79
CA VAL A 474 0.60 19.89 -1.66
C VAL A 474 -0.37 19.04 -0.83
N TYR A 475 -1.27 18.30 -1.47
CA TYR A 475 -2.19 17.36 -0.82
C TYR A 475 -1.44 16.32 0.02
N MET A 476 -0.37 15.71 -0.51
CA MET A 476 0.45 14.75 0.23
C MET A 476 1.15 15.39 1.44
N ALA A 477 1.70 16.60 1.30
CA ALA A 477 2.31 17.31 2.42
C ALA A 477 1.28 17.67 3.51
N VAL A 478 0.16 18.28 3.12
CA VAL A 478 -0.90 18.69 4.06
C VAL A 478 -1.48 17.47 4.79
N LYS A 479 -1.70 16.35 4.08
CA LYS A 479 -2.11 15.08 4.70
C LYS A 479 -1.11 14.61 5.76
N GLY A 480 0.19 14.60 5.43
CA GLY A 480 1.23 14.20 6.39
C GLY A 480 1.29 15.11 7.63
N ILE A 481 1.23 16.43 7.42
CA ILE A 481 1.21 17.44 8.50
C ILE A 481 -0.01 17.24 9.40
N VAL A 482 -1.22 17.12 8.83
CA VAL A 482 -2.47 16.98 9.59
C VAL A 482 -2.47 15.71 10.45
N ILE A 483 -1.97 14.59 9.92
CA ILE A 483 -1.93 13.33 10.68
C ILE A 483 -0.92 13.43 11.83
N ALA A 484 0.28 13.97 11.61
CA ALA A 484 1.29 14.06 12.66
C ALA A 484 1.00 15.15 13.69
N ALA A 485 0.69 16.38 13.26
CA ALA A 485 0.41 17.50 14.17
C ALA A 485 -0.94 17.38 14.90
N GLY A 486 -1.87 16.57 14.37
CA GLY A 486 -3.13 16.24 15.03
C GLY A 486 -3.07 15.04 15.99
N ASP A 487 -1.89 14.44 16.22
CA ASP A 487 -1.79 13.24 17.05
C ASP A 487 -2.07 13.54 18.53
N GLY A 488 -3.07 12.84 19.09
CA GLY A 488 -3.70 13.11 20.39
C GLY A 488 -5.05 13.84 20.30
N ALA A 489 -5.35 14.50 19.17
CA ALA A 489 -6.58 15.28 18.98
C ALA A 489 -7.51 14.64 17.92
N GLY A 490 -7.93 13.39 18.16
CA GLY A 490 -8.62 12.52 17.21
C GLY A 490 -9.77 13.14 16.42
N LYS A 491 -10.69 13.85 17.07
CA LYS A 491 -11.81 14.55 16.40
C LYS A 491 -11.31 15.58 15.37
N THR A 492 -10.43 16.48 15.76
CA THR A 492 -9.91 17.55 14.90
C THR A 492 -9.07 16.96 13.75
N GLN A 493 -8.24 15.97 14.06
CA GLN A 493 -7.42 15.23 13.10
C GLN A 493 -8.29 14.55 12.02
N THR A 494 -9.35 13.84 12.42
CA THR A 494 -10.23 13.10 11.50
C THR A 494 -11.10 14.04 10.64
N ILE A 495 -11.57 15.16 11.19
CA ILE A 495 -12.31 16.17 10.41
C ILE A 495 -11.38 16.87 9.40
N ALA A 496 -10.16 17.23 9.81
CA ALA A 496 -9.19 17.88 8.93
C ALA A 496 -8.77 16.97 7.76
N ILE A 497 -8.50 15.68 8.01
CA ILE A 497 -8.17 14.74 6.92
C ILE A 497 -9.36 14.49 5.99
N LEU A 498 -10.62 14.49 6.50
CA LEU A 498 -11.81 14.41 5.65
C LEU A 498 -11.90 15.59 4.69
N ILE A 499 -11.66 16.82 5.16
CA ILE A 499 -11.65 18.03 4.34
C ILE A 499 -10.56 17.93 3.25
N VAL A 500 -9.35 17.49 3.62
CA VAL A 500 -8.22 17.33 2.68
C VAL A 500 -8.52 16.29 1.58
N GLU A 501 -9.07 15.13 1.96
CA GLU A 501 -9.45 14.07 1.01
C GLU A 501 -10.63 14.49 0.12
N ALA A 502 -11.59 15.27 0.64
CA ALA A 502 -12.73 15.80 -0.10
C ALA A 502 -12.33 16.91 -1.10
N ILE A 503 -11.41 17.82 -0.73
CA ILE A 503 -10.84 18.81 -1.64
C ILE A 503 -10.12 18.12 -2.81
N MET A 504 -9.34 17.08 -2.52
CA MET A 504 -8.65 16.29 -3.55
C MET A 504 -9.63 15.53 -4.45
N LEU A 505 -10.72 14.98 -3.90
CA LEU A 505 -11.80 14.39 -4.70
C LEU A 505 -12.48 15.42 -5.61
N GLY A 506 -12.78 16.62 -5.09
CA GLY A 506 -13.35 17.73 -5.86
C GLY A 506 -12.45 18.15 -7.03
N LEU A 507 -11.13 18.26 -6.78
CA LEU A 507 -10.13 18.54 -7.81
C LEU A 507 -10.16 17.49 -8.93
N LEU A 508 -10.18 16.19 -8.60
CA LEU A 508 -10.20 15.10 -9.58
C LEU A 508 -11.51 15.04 -10.37
N LEU A 509 -12.66 15.25 -9.71
CA LEU A 509 -13.98 15.26 -10.36
C LEU A 509 -14.13 16.42 -11.35
N TRP A 510 -13.60 17.60 -10.99
CA TRP A 510 -13.63 18.80 -11.81
C TRP A 510 -12.65 18.74 -12.98
N SER A 511 -11.36 18.45 -12.72
CA SER A 511 -10.32 18.51 -13.75
C SER A 511 -10.25 17.27 -14.65
N ARG A 512 -10.60 16.07 -14.14
CA ARG A 512 -10.45 14.77 -14.82
C ARG A 512 -9.11 14.69 -15.58
N PRO A 513 -7.99 14.82 -14.86
CA PRO A 513 -6.75 15.35 -15.41
C PRO A 513 -5.96 14.32 -16.22
N PHE A 514 -6.21 13.02 -16.01
CA PHE A 514 -5.44 11.95 -16.65
C PHE A 514 -5.76 11.86 -18.15
N GLU A 515 -4.79 11.43 -18.96
CA GLU A 515 -4.99 11.28 -20.41
C GLU A 515 -6.02 10.17 -20.71
N GLU A 516 -5.81 8.97 -20.16
CA GLU A 516 -6.74 7.87 -20.37
C GLU A 516 -8.04 7.98 -19.54
N LYS A 517 -9.16 7.52 -20.11
CA LYS A 517 -10.45 7.43 -19.42
C LYS A 517 -10.44 6.42 -18.27
N SER A 518 -9.74 5.30 -18.46
CA SER A 518 -9.41 4.27 -17.46
C SER A 518 -8.75 4.87 -16.21
N HIS A 519 -7.67 5.65 -16.40
CA HIS A 519 -6.88 6.25 -15.30
C HIS A 519 -7.71 7.25 -14.48
N ASN A 520 -8.53 8.05 -15.16
CA ASN A 520 -9.46 8.97 -14.50
C ASN A 520 -10.46 8.21 -13.63
N ILE A 521 -11.11 7.17 -14.17
CA ILE A 521 -12.08 6.36 -13.43
C ILE A 521 -11.39 5.68 -12.23
N LEU A 522 -10.21 5.09 -12.44
CA LEU A 522 -9.47 4.40 -11.40
C LEU A 522 -9.11 5.33 -10.22
N ASN A 523 -8.48 6.47 -10.51
CA ASN A 523 -8.05 7.40 -9.48
C ASN A 523 -9.24 8.08 -8.77
N ILE A 524 -10.35 8.35 -9.48
CA ILE A 524 -11.59 8.82 -8.86
C ILE A 524 -12.16 7.74 -7.93
N VAL A 525 -12.22 6.47 -8.34
CA VAL A 525 -12.71 5.37 -7.48
C VAL A 525 -11.83 5.19 -6.24
N ILE A 526 -10.50 5.20 -6.39
CA ILE A 526 -9.57 5.14 -5.25
C ILE A 526 -9.83 6.32 -4.29
N GLN A 527 -10.01 7.53 -4.81
CA GLN A 527 -10.23 8.71 -3.98
C GLN A 527 -11.61 8.73 -3.30
N VAL A 528 -12.66 8.25 -3.97
CA VAL A 528 -13.99 8.05 -3.36
C VAL A 528 -13.92 7.05 -2.21
N VAL A 529 -13.21 5.94 -2.39
CA VAL A 529 -13.05 4.93 -1.33
C VAL A 529 -12.17 5.44 -0.18
N ARG A 530 -11.19 6.31 -0.42
CA ARG A 530 -10.46 7.02 0.64
C ARG A 530 -11.35 7.96 1.45
N VAL A 531 -12.14 8.81 0.79
CA VAL A 531 -13.11 9.69 1.45
C VAL A 531 -14.11 8.88 2.27
N LEU A 532 -14.69 7.82 1.69
CA LEU A 532 -15.59 6.91 2.41
C LEU A 532 -14.90 6.23 3.60
N SER A 533 -13.63 5.84 3.46
CA SER A 533 -12.85 5.27 4.56
C SER A 533 -12.72 6.24 5.73
N VAL A 534 -12.39 7.52 5.45
CA VAL A 534 -12.29 8.55 6.49
C VAL A 534 -13.66 8.86 7.12
N VAL A 535 -14.75 8.84 6.34
CA VAL A 535 -16.12 8.96 6.88
C VAL A 535 -16.44 7.81 7.84
N CYS A 536 -16.06 6.57 7.53
CA CYS A 536 -16.18 5.45 8.47
C CYS A 536 -15.30 5.65 9.72
N VAL A 537 -14.10 6.22 9.58
CA VAL A 537 -13.20 6.50 10.71
C VAL A 537 -13.76 7.55 11.68
N LEU A 538 -14.63 8.48 11.23
CA LEU A 538 -15.33 9.40 12.15
C LEU A 538 -16.15 8.65 13.23
N VAL A 539 -16.63 7.44 12.95
CA VAL A 539 -17.38 6.61 13.92
C VAL A 539 -16.49 6.18 15.11
N PHE A 540 -15.17 6.16 14.94
CA PHE A 540 -14.21 5.74 15.95
C PHE A 540 -13.69 6.90 16.83
N VAL A 541 -14.08 8.15 16.52
CA VAL A 541 -13.71 9.32 17.32
C VAL A 541 -14.31 9.22 18.72
N ARG A 542 -13.47 9.34 19.76
CA ARG A 542 -13.85 9.16 21.17
C ARG A 542 -14.94 10.12 21.59
N GLU A 543 -14.83 11.38 21.16
CA GLU A 543 -15.69 12.49 21.55
C GLU A 543 -17.14 12.40 21.03
N PHE A 544 -17.46 11.50 20.08
CA PHE A 544 -18.84 11.25 19.67
C PHE A 544 -19.56 10.21 20.54
N GLY A 545 -18.87 9.53 21.46
CA GLY A 545 -19.48 8.61 22.42
C GLY A 545 -20.21 7.41 21.80
N ILE A 546 -19.89 7.04 20.56
CA ILE A 546 -20.58 5.98 19.82
C ILE A 546 -20.25 4.61 20.46
N SER A 547 -21.29 3.77 20.58
CA SER A 547 -21.16 2.43 21.14
C SER A 547 -20.18 1.54 20.36
N GLN A 548 -19.47 0.69 21.09
CA GLN A 548 -18.38 -0.11 20.56
C GLN A 548 -18.87 -1.28 19.68
N ASP A 549 -20.14 -1.69 19.76
CA ASP A 549 -20.77 -2.53 18.71
C ASP A 549 -20.75 -1.83 17.36
N THR A 550 -21.22 -0.58 17.31
CA THR A 550 -21.30 0.20 16.06
C THR A 550 -19.91 0.47 15.52
N LYS A 551 -18.93 0.75 16.38
CA LYS A 551 -17.50 0.79 15.98
C LYS A 551 -17.08 -0.55 15.35
N THR A 552 -17.39 -1.68 15.97
CA THR A 552 -17.00 -3.01 15.44
C THR A 552 -17.63 -3.30 14.09
N VAL A 553 -18.94 -3.09 13.93
CA VAL A 553 -19.67 -3.29 12.66
C VAL A 553 -19.12 -2.36 11.57
N THR A 554 -18.89 -1.07 11.87
CA THR A 554 -18.27 -0.13 10.94
C THR A 554 -16.83 -0.52 10.60
N GLY A 555 -16.07 -1.07 11.55
CA GLY A 555 -14.74 -1.63 11.33
C GLY A 555 -14.74 -2.78 10.33
N VAL A 556 -15.63 -3.76 10.51
CA VAL A 556 -15.79 -4.89 9.57
C VAL A 556 -16.24 -4.40 8.18
N ALA A 557 -17.18 -3.46 8.10
CA ALA A 557 -17.59 -2.85 6.84
C ALA A 557 -16.44 -2.11 6.14
N LEU A 558 -15.60 -1.39 6.90
CA LEU A 558 -14.43 -0.69 6.40
C LEU A 558 -13.37 -1.65 5.84
N ILE A 559 -13.12 -2.78 6.53
CA ILE A 559 -12.25 -3.87 6.03
C ILE A 559 -12.80 -4.44 4.73
N ALA A 560 -14.10 -4.71 4.65
CA ALA A 560 -14.73 -5.27 3.45
C ALA A 560 -14.58 -4.34 2.24
N VAL A 561 -14.83 -3.04 2.42
CA VAL A 561 -14.66 -2.01 1.38
C VAL A 561 -13.19 -1.91 0.94
N GLN A 562 -12.25 -1.82 1.88
CA GLN A 562 -10.82 -1.67 1.59
C GLN A 562 -10.22 -2.94 0.94
N SER A 563 -10.63 -4.13 1.40
CA SER A 563 -10.22 -5.41 0.82
C SER A 563 -10.79 -5.61 -0.58
N THR A 564 -12.04 -5.21 -0.81
CA THR A 564 -12.68 -5.30 -2.14
C THR A 564 -11.93 -4.45 -3.17
N LEU A 565 -11.62 -3.17 -2.85
CA LEU A 565 -10.84 -2.34 -3.76
C LEU A 565 -9.43 -2.90 -3.97
N THR A 566 -8.77 -3.38 -2.93
CA THR A 566 -7.45 -4.05 -3.03
C THR A 566 -7.48 -5.24 -3.99
N GLY A 567 -8.49 -6.10 -3.88
CA GLY A 567 -8.68 -7.24 -4.78
C GLY A 567 -8.94 -6.82 -6.23
N VAL A 568 -9.76 -5.80 -6.46
CA VAL A 568 -10.00 -5.23 -7.80
C VAL A 568 -8.71 -4.66 -8.40
N LEU A 569 -7.93 -3.89 -7.63
CA LEU A 569 -6.65 -3.34 -8.08
C LEU A 569 -5.65 -4.46 -8.44
N ALA A 570 -5.53 -5.49 -7.59
CA ALA A 570 -4.66 -6.64 -7.85
C ALA A 570 -5.06 -7.41 -9.12
N LEU A 571 -6.37 -7.65 -9.32
CA LEU A 571 -6.89 -8.32 -10.51
C LEU A 571 -6.65 -7.49 -11.80
N LEU A 572 -6.82 -6.17 -11.73
CA LEU A 572 -6.50 -5.29 -12.86
C LEU A 572 -5.01 -5.35 -13.20
N LEU A 573 -4.12 -5.25 -12.20
CA LEU A 573 -2.67 -5.37 -12.43
C LEU A 573 -2.31 -6.72 -13.08
N VAL A 574 -2.85 -7.84 -12.58
CA VAL A 574 -2.63 -9.17 -13.17
C VAL A 574 -3.13 -9.24 -14.62
N ALA A 575 -4.29 -8.66 -14.91
CA ALA A 575 -4.81 -8.59 -16.28
C ALA A 575 -3.90 -7.77 -17.21
N HIS A 576 -3.39 -6.63 -16.75
CA HIS A 576 -2.45 -5.81 -17.52
C HIS A 576 -1.10 -6.52 -17.77
N VAL A 577 -0.53 -7.17 -16.75
CA VAL A 577 0.69 -7.97 -16.90
C VAL A 577 0.47 -9.15 -17.86
N PHE A 578 -0.69 -9.83 -17.77
CA PHE A 578 -1.04 -10.91 -18.68
C PHE A 578 -1.18 -10.44 -20.14
N MET A 579 -1.86 -9.31 -20.38
CA MET A 579 -1.98 -8.71 -21.72
C MET A 579 -0.59 -8.39 -22.31
N ALA A 580 0.28 -7.73 -21.54
CA ALA A 580 1.64 -7.40 -21.97
C ALA A 580 2.48 -8.65 -22.32
N MET A 581 2.36 -9.73 -21.54
CA MET A 581 3.01 -11.02 -21.85
C MET A 581 2.44 -11.65 -23.13
N CYS A 582 1.12 -11.63 -23.32
CA CYS A 582 0.48 -12.17 -24.53
C CYS A 582 0.86 -11.40 -25.79
N GLU A 583 0.93 -10.07 -25.74
CA GLU A 583 1.38 -9.24 -26.86
C GLU A 583 2.84 -9.53 -27.20
N THR A 584 3.72 -9.59 -26.19
CA THR A 584 5.13 -9.96 -26.37
C THR A 584 5.28 -11.32 -27.08
N ASN A 585 4.45 -12.31 -26.71
CA ASN A 585 4.43 -13.61 -27.38
C ASN A 585 3.93 -13.52 -28.84
N LYS A 586 2.92 -12.69 -29.13
CA LYS A 586 2.44 -12.43 -30.51
C LYS A 586 3.52 -11.77 -31.37
N HIS A 587 4.30 -10.84 -30.82
CA HIS A 587 5.45 -10.25 -31.51
C HIS A 587 6.57 -11.27 -31.75
N ARG A 588 6.86 -12.15 -30.78
CA ARG A 588 7.80 -13.27 -30.96
C ARG A 588 7.34 -14.24 -32.05
N LYS A 589 6.03 -14.53 -32.13
CA LYS A 589 5.44 -15.36 -33.17
C LYS A 589 5.60 -14.72 -34.56
N ARG A 590 5.27 -13.43 -34.70
CA ARG A 590 5.45 -12.66 -35.95
C ARG A 590 6.90 -12.63 -36.44
N ARG A 591 7.88 -12.50 -35.54
CA ARG A 591 9.31 -12.58 -35.90
C ARG A 591 9.69 -13.94 -36.44
N LYS A 592 9.29 -15.03 -35.76
CA LYS A 592 9.51 -16.41 -36.24
C LYS A 592 8.83 -16.70 -37.58
N GLU A 593 7.63 -16.15 -37.79
CA GLU A 593 6.91 -16.27 -39.05
C GLU A 593 7.65 -15.52 -40.18
N ALA A 594 8.22 -14.34 -39.90
CA ALA A 594 9.04 -13.58 -40.86
C ALA A 594 10.40 -14.26 -41.15
N GLU A 595 11.11 -14.73 -40.13
CA GLU A 595 12.36 -15.49 -40.26
C GLU A 595 12.14 -16.76 -41.11
N LYS A 596 11.01 -17.45 -40.91
CA LYS A 596 10.66 -18.62 -41.72
C LYS A 596 10.35 -18.23 -43.17
N MET A 597 9.55 -17.18 -43.42
CA MET A 597 9.29 -16.71 -44.79
C MET A 597 10.57 -16.28 -45.51
N GLN A 598 11.56 -15.75 -44.80
CA GLN A 598 12.86 -15.41 -45.39
C GLN A 598 13.68 -16.66 -45.74
N HIS A 599 13.75 -17.64 -44.84
CA HIS A 599 14.43 -18.92 -45.13
C HIS A 599 13.75 -19.69 -46.29
N ASP A 600 12.42 -19.70 -46.33
CA ASP A 600 11.65 -20.34 -47.41
C ASP A 600 11.89 -19.61 -48.77
N MET A 601 12.25 -18.31 -48.76
CA MET A 601 12.64 -17.56 -49.97
C MET A 601 14.08 -17.86 -50.41
N ASP A 602 15.01 -17.97 -49.46
CA ASP A 602 16.43 -18.25 -49.75
C ASP A 602 16.62 -19.68 -50.32
N ASP A 603 15.86 -20.67 -49.80
CA ASP A 603 15.88 -22.07 -50.26
C ASP A 603 15.27 -22.23 -51.68
N LEU A 604 14.40 -21.30 -52.09
CA LEU A 604 13.90 -21.19 -53.48
C LEU A 604 14.91 -20.55 -54.45
N THR A 605 16.06 -20.07 -53.97
CA THR A 605 17.15 -19.51 -54.80
C THR A 605 18.43 -20.34 -54.75
N PRO A 606 18.50 -21.51 -55.43
CA PRO A 606 19.75 -22.24 -55.57
C PRO A 606 20.75 -21.44 -56.40
N LEU A 607 21.96 -21.28 -55.86
CA LEU A 607 23.08 -20.58 -56.51
C LEU A 607 23.50 -21.26 -57.83
N THR A 608 23.16 -20.64 -58.97
CA THR A 608 23.90 -20.81 -60.24
C THR A 608 24.39 -19.45 -60.72
N PRO A 609 25.68 -19.11 -60.50
CA PRO A 609 26.26 -17.87 -60.98
C PRO A 609 26.72 -18.00 -62.43
N LEU A 610 25.78 -18.23 -63.36
CA LEU A 610 25.90 -17.97 -64.81
C LEU A 610 24.55 -18.30 -65.49
N ASP A 611 23.64 -17.33 -65.59
CA ASP A 611 23.27 -16.85 -66.92
C ASP A 611 22.54 -15.50 -66.82
N GLY A 612 23.14 -14.48 -67.45
CA GLY A 612 22.52 -13.18 -67.58
C GLY A 612 21.73 -13.13 -68.88
N ARG A 613 20.41 -12.99 -68.78
CA ARG A 613 19.40 -12.86 -69.88
C ARG A 613 18.91 -14.18 -70.46
N ILE A 614 17.66 -14.54 -70.13
CA ILE A 614 16.52 -14.79 -71.05
C ILE A 614 15.40 -15.49 -70.25
N SER A 615 14.27 -14.79 -70.06
CA SER A 615 12.91 -15.36 -69.88
C SER A 615 11.88 -14.29 -69.50
N ILE A 616 11.95 -13.13 -70.16
CA ILE A 616 10.74 -12.31 -70.34
C ILE A 616 10.00 -12.93 -71.54
N ILE A 617 8.73 -13.31 -71.35
CA ILE A 617 7.78 -13.91 -72.33
C ILE A 617 7.86 -15.44 -72.53
N ALA A 618 7.06 -16.15 -71.72
CA ALA A 618 6.22 -17.32 -72.06
C ALA A 618 5.25 -17.50 -70.86
N GLY A 619 3.98 -17.87 -70.95
CA GLY A 619 3.16 -18.45 -72.02
C GLY A 619 2.23 -19.50 -71.36
N HIS A 620 0.90 -19.36 -71.45
CA HIS A 620 -0.08 -20.23 -70.78
C HIS A 620 0.05 -21.74 -71.16
N LYS A 621 -0.16 -22.69 -70.22
CA LYS A 621 -1.39 -23.55 -70.06
C LYS A 621 -1.24 -24.75 -69.08
N HIS A 622 -2.35 -25.11 -68.41
CA HIS A 622 -2.86 -26.43 -67.91
C HIS A 622 -1.91 -27.66 -67.76
N SER A 623 -2.01 -28.55 -66.74
CA SER A 623 -3.24 -29.19 -66.21
C SER A 623 -3.08 -29.99 -64.88
N ASP A 624 -4.22 -30.18 -64.18
CA ASP A 624 -4.65 -31.28 -63.27
C ASP A 624 -3.76 -31.93 -62.18
N ARG A 625 -4.22 -31.84 -60.91
CA ARG A 625 -4.53 -33.04 -60.08
C ARG A 625 -5.51 -32.82 -58.90
N LYS A 626 -6.74 -33.30 -59.09
CA LYS A 626 -7.77 -33.84 -58.14
C LYS A 626 -7.70 -33.57 -56.61
N SER A 627 -8.63 -32.73 -56.16
CA SER A 627 -9.65 -32.95 -55.09
C SER A 627 -9.33 -33.64 -53.74
N VAL A 628 -9.66 -32.94 -52.64
CA VAL A 628 -10.54 -33.46 -51.57
C VAL A 628 -11.62 -32.40 -51.26
N ILE A 629 -12.82 -32.87 -50.92
CA ILE A 629 -14.06 -32.09 -50.82
C ILE A 629 -14.33 -31.66 -49.38
N SER A 630 -14.83 -30.43 -49.19
CA SER A 630 -15.89 -30.17 -48.20
C SER A 630 -16.92 -29.21 -48.80
N ILE A 631 -18.18 -29.60 -48.77
CA ILE A 631 -19.34 -28.88 -49.33
C ILE A 631 -20.18 -28.34 -48.18
N ALA A 632 -20.58 -27.07 -48.28
CA ALA A 632 -21.85 -26.58 -47.73
C ALA A 632 -22.38 -25.46 -48.65
N THR A 633 -23.37 -25.80 -49.47
CA THR A 633 -23.96 -24.96 -50.53
C THR A 633 -25.20 -24.18 -50.08
N SER A 634 -25.32 -22.93 -50.52
CA SER A 634 -26.51 -22.34 -51.20
C SER A 634 -26.17 -20.89 -51.61
N HIS A 635 -26.18 -20.51 -52.90
CA HIS A 635 -27.32 -19.97 -53.68
C HIS A 635 -28.16 -18.93 -52.90
N ARG A 636 -28.53 -17.74 -53.39
CA ARG A 636 -28.61 -17.10 -54.74
C ARG A 636 -28.60 -15.56 -54.52
N GLN A 637 -28.48 -14.61 -55.47
CA GLN A 637 -28.40 -14.58 -56.94
C GLN A 637 -27.64 -13.30 -57.39
N MET A 638 -27.38 -13.10 -58.69
CA MET A 638 -26.95 -11.81 -59.27
C MET A 638 -28.13 -10.86 -59.51
N LEU A 639 -27.89 -9.54 -59.47
CA LEU A 639 -28.55 -8.53 -60.32
C LEU A 639 -27.67 -7.27 -60.45
N ASP A 640 -27.90 -6.53 -61.53
CA ASP A 640 -27.04 -5.49 -62.12
C ASP A 640 -27.11 -4.11 -61.41
N HIS A 641 -26.01 -3.34 -61.41
CA HIS A 641 -25.91 -2.09 -62.20
C HIS A 641 -24.63 -1.25 -61.96
N SER A 642 -24.06 -0.81 -63.09
CA SER A 642 -23.48 0.52 -63.40
C SER A 642 -22.60 1.28 -62.40
N SER A 643 -21.39 1.57 -62.85
CA SER A 643 -20.40 2.46 -62.26
C SER A 643 -20.76 3.96 -62.34
N GLY A 644 -20.28 4.73 -61.35
CA GLY A 644 -20.20 6.20 -61.36
C GLY A 644 -19.14 6.68 -60.36
N ARG A 645 -18.04 7.29 -60.85
CA ARG A 645 -16.97 7.95 -60.09
C ARG A 645 -17.37 9.43 -59.78
N PRO A 646 -16.64 10.24 -58.96
CA PRO A 646 -15.22 10.11 -58.60
C PRO A 646 -14.77 10.35 -57.13
N ASP A 647 -13.61 9.75 -56.87
CA ASP A 647 -12.49 10.08 -55.97
C ASP A 647 -12.45 11.45 -55.22
N THR A 648 -12.13 11.39 -53.92
CA THR A 648 -11.20 12.34 -53.23
C THR A 648 -10.29 11.56 -52.26
N PRO A 649 -9.00 11.93 -52.06
CA PRO A 649 -8.00 11.03 -51.45
C PRO A 649 -7.61 11.37 -50.01
N ASP A 650 -7.52 10.35 -49.15
CA ASP A 650 -6.91 10.47 -47.81
C ASP A 650 -5.38 10.45 -47.89
N HIS A 651 -4.74 11.48 -47.31
CA HIS A 651 -3.27 11.59 -47.25
C HIS A 651 -2.68 10.72 -46.12
N TYR A 652 -2.02 9.63 -46.49
CA TYR A 652 -1.03 8.97 -45.63
C TYR A 652 0.33 9.67 -45.75
N TYR A 653 0.86 10.19 -44.63
CA TYR A 653 2.24 10.68 -44.59
C TYR A 653 3.23 9.51 -44.47
N ALA A 654 4.11 9.38 -45.46
CA ALA A 654 5.27 8.51 -45.38
C ALA A 654 6.44 9.21 -44.68
N THR A 655 7.18 8.46 -43.85
CA THR A 655 8.39 8.94 -43.18
C THR A 655 9.62 8.75 -44.07
N ASP A 656 10.19 9.83 -44.60
CA ASP A 656 11.41 9.78 -45.41
C ASP A 656 12.68 9.59 -44.57
N ALA A 657 13.59 8.73 -45.07
CA ALA A 657 14.88 8.44 -44.46
C ALA A 657 16.00 9.20 -45.21
N HIS A 658 16.55 10.25 -44.59
CA HIS A 658 17.67 10.99 -45.17
C HIS A 658 18.98 10.20 -45.18
N ARG A 659 19.46 9.86 -46.38
CA ARG A 659 20.82 9.39 -46.65
C ARG A 659 21.70 10.57 -47.06
N TRP A 660 22.86 10.73 -46.43
CA TRP A 660 23.84 11.76 -46.78
C TRP A 660 24.66 11.39 -48.02
N SER A 661 24.95 12.36 -48.88
CA SER A 661 26.10 12.35 -49.80
C SER A 661 26.70 13.75 -49.89
N MET A 662 28.04 13.83 -49.92
CA MET A 662 28.78 15.09 -50.05
C MET A 662 28.96 15.45 -51.52
N ALA A 663 28.84 16.74 -51.88
CA ALA A 663 29.47 17.29 -53.10
C ALA A 663 29.69 18.81 -53.01
N SER A 664 30.95 19.19 -52.82
CA SER A 664 31.67 20.40 -53.26
C SER A 664 30.92 21.65 -53.79
N GLN A 665 31.03 22.74 -53.02
CA GLN A 665 31.71 24.00 -53.40
C GLN A 665 31.39 24.70 -54.74
N LYS A 666 30.79 25.90 -54.69
CA LYS A 666 31.33 27.12 -55.38
C LYS A 666 30.71 28.46 -54.93
N ASN A 667 31.62 29.43 -54.75
CA ASN A 667 31.53 30.90 -54.60
C ASN A 667 30.17 31.62 -54.55
N GLY A 668 30.08 32.58 -53.62
CA GLY A 668 29.04 33.60 -53.61
C GLY A 668 29.40 34.89 -54.37
N SER A 669 28.44 35.81 -54.37
CA SER A 669 28.61 37.23 -54.72
C SER A 669 27.70 38.08 -53.81
N ARG A 670 28.07 39.34 -53.58
CA ARG A 670 27.44 40.28 -52.62
C ARG A 670 26.52 41.30 -53.35
N THR A 671 25.86 42.15 -52.53
CA THR A 671 25.29 43.50 -52.86
C THR A 671 23.85 43.51 -53.41
N LEU A 672 22.96 44.49 -53.16
CA LEU A 672 23.00 45.79 -52.44
C LEU A 672 21.71 46.07 -51.58
N THR A 673 21.84 47.01 -50.64
CA THR A 673 20.89 48.02 -50.07
C THR A 673 19.82 48.60 -51.04
N SER A 674 18.67 49.24 -50.68
CA SER A 674 17.97 49.63 -49.41
C SER A 674 16.48 50.04 -49.73
N PRO A 675 15.76 51.05 -49.14
CA PRO A 675 14.64 50.85 -48.18
C PRO A 675 13.26 51.50 -48.53
N ASN A 676 12.33 51.47 -47.55
CA ASN A 676 11.04 52.22 -47.45
C ASN A 676 9.90 51.78 -48.42
N ASN A 677 8.60 52.01 -48.18
CA ASN A 677 7.90 52.83 -47.16
C ASN A 677 6.46 52.32 -46.88
N GLY A 678 5.83 52.77 -45.77
CA GLY A 678 4.37 52.72 -45.53
C GLY A 678 3.78 51.34 -45.14
N GLY A 679 2.93 51.18 -44.11
CA GLY A 679 2.32 52.15 -43.22
C GLY A 679 0.81 52.30 -43.45
N HIS A 680 0.00 51.41 -42.88
CA HIS A 680 -1.42 51.67 -42.59
C HIS A 680 -1.86 50.83 -41.38
N ALA A 681 -2.24 51.51 -40.31
CA ALA A 681 -3.03 50.93 -39.22
C ALA A 681 -4.51 51.21 -39.50
N TYR A 682 -5.38 50.23 -39.24
CA TYR A 682 -6.79 50.47 -38.93
C TYR A 682 -7.22 49.58 -37.77
N GLN A 683 -8.21 50.07 -37.05
CA GLN A 683 -8.38 49.83 -35.62
C GLN A 683 -9.84 49.49 -35.33
N TYR A 684 -10.07 48.40 -34.58
CA TYR A 684 -11.32 48.02 -33.91
C TYR A 684 -12.60 47.83 -34.74
N SER A 685 -13.23 46.67 -34.55
CA SER A 685 -14.65 46.63 -34.22
C SER A 685 -14.92 45.49 -33.23
N MET A 686 -15.47 45.83 -32.07
CA MET A 686 -16.22 44.87 -31.25
C MET A 686 -17.67 44.88 -31.74
N ASP A 687 -18.32 43.72 -31.83
CA ASP A 687 -19.69 43.55 -31.35
C ASP A 687 -20.18 42.09 -31.49
N GLY A 688 -21.21 41.74 -30.72
CA GLY A 688 -22.15 40.66 -31.09
C GLY A 688 -22.11 39.38 -30.26
N ALA A 689 -22.74 39.38 -29.09
CA ALA A 689 -23.01 38.17 -28.32
C ALA A 689 -24.09 37.26 -28.95
N ARG A 690 -23.86 35.95 -28.94
CA ARG A 690 -24.81 34.82 -29.00
C ARG A 690 -24.00 33.52 -28.81
N GLY A 691 -24.41 32.48 -28.08
CA GLY A 691 -25.69 32.20 -27.45
C GLY A 691 -26.09 30.73 -27.67
N TYR A 692 -25.73 29.84 -26.75
CA TYR A 692 -26.24 28.47 -26.51
C TYR A 692 -26.57 27.52 -27.70
N ARG A 693 -25.82 26.41 -27.77
CA ARG A 693 -26.21 24.98 -27.98
C ARG A 693 -24.89 24.19 -28.09
N GLY A 694 -24.69 23.00 -27.53
CA GLY A 694 -25.63 22.06 -26.89
C GLY A 694 -25.70 20.77 -27.71
N TRP A 695 -24.82 19.82 -27.39
CA TRP A 695 -24.86 18.34 -27.53
C TRP A 695 -23.46 17.78 -27.27
#